data_AF-A0A8I0JKV8-F1
#
_entry.id   AF-A0A8I0JKV8-F1
#
_cell.length_a   1.000
_cell.length_b   1.000
_cell.length_c   1.000
_cell.angle_alpha   90.00
_cell.angle_beta   90.00
_cell.angle_gamma   90.00
#
_symmetry.space_group_name_H-M   'P 1'
#
loop_
_entity.id
_entity.type
_entity.pdbx_description
1 polymer ?
#
loop_
_entity_poly.entity_id
_entity_poly.type
_entity_poly.pdbx_seq_one_letter_code
_entity_poly.pdbx_strand_id
1 'polypeptide(L)'
;MSFSRTVCIPDLLSPHRAAADGFFDLVREPIRQGCGMDIGHAPWSRKPHQLLAGFDLHRYETLLQQIAPSAADSLWSATYHHLPEAAAHYLLDHVPPGALVLSAQLSPGLRKACEHRGVAFLDLRISPLRFGRDLYVALDTSHDVLRERIRSHAVSDEELRLEASLLGANLRAHRSRLNESARHFYSLDGAMVYAWQPHWDKALLAADGHVLHAREFAGRLRGILGDRRLLFLADYGDAYVAQLAEQERNALSLLLERPVAPCMQNSYQILSAPDDVELTGINAPLLQEAAWFDKPVHVLADASTPLAPAHVPGHAGYLQVHFSEILAPEFWHRLLAPQAQPPKIARLPAVDRHQGRQLLDDWGDYEKVLHWERHLPWQAFERSGGTVLRRRIDSLEKQALSNSRSSPAVASRARADDDMRSRIQALKDTKQGQTAYVLGNGPSLKELDIAKLMQHDTFWCNRAFELEKQGIAFKPTYYFLWDQIYLHKDADKVIGIDAKIKFFGPEAYNYANRVYPDACKTQDILMLTSASQTHGNFMYDSEANFSEDVSLLVYDGGSVLLSAIQMAFHMGYSRVLVGGVDLDYSKPYFYGSMHVHSHTNVELIADTMRKSFPVARRYFEKQGRTLCKITRSPHLPLDYLDTPDFYSNENTEM
;
A
#
# COMPACT_ATOMS: atom_id res chain seq x y z
N MET A 1 -42.40 -8.64 -12.41
CA MET A 1 -42.34 -7.16 -12.37
C MET A 1 -41.07 -6.69 -13.09
N SER A 2 -41.10 -5.47 -13.63
CA SER A 2 -39.94 -4.77 -14.20
C SER A 2 -39.61 -3.62 -13.27
N PHE A 3 -38.35 -3.47 -12.88
CA PHE A 3 -37.92 -2.28 -12.14
C PHE A 3 -38.00 -1.09 -13.10
N SER A 4 -38.72 -0.04 -12.74
CA SER A 4 -38.83 1.19 -13.55
C SER A 4 -37.77 2.23 -13.19
N ARG A 5 -37.09 2.03 -12.05
CA ARG A 5 -36.03 2.90 -11.52
C ARG A 5 -34.92 2.06 -10.92
N THR A 6 -33.70 2.57 -11.03
CA THR A 6 -32.50 2.00 -10.42
C THR A 6 -31.75 3.12 -9.71
N VAL A 7 -31.17 2.83 -8.54
CA VAL A 7 -30.33 3.77 -7.80
C VAL A 7 -28.97 3.14 -7.54
N CYS A 8 -27.90 3.81 -7.93
CA CYS A 8 -26.54 3.38 -7.63
C CYS A 8 -26.19 3.68 -6.16
N ILE A 9 -26.09 2.65 -5.32
CA ILE A 9 -25.70 2.79 -3.91
C ILE A 9 -24.55 1.81 -3.62
N PRO A 10 -23.30 2.26 -3.67
CA PRO A 10 -22.15 1.48 -3.25
C PRO A 10 -22.03 1.43 -1.72
N ASP A 11 -20.98 0.79 -1.20
CA ASP A 11 -20.56 1.02 0.18
C ASP A 11 -20.09 2.48 0.36
N LEU A 12 -21.00 3.33 0.86
CA LEU A 12 -20.83 4.78 1.00
C LEU A 12 -19.63 5.20 1.87
N LEU A 13 -19.12 4.30 2.71
CA LEU A 13 -17.99 4.54 3.60
C LEU A 13 -16.70 3.87 3.14
N SER A 14 -16.72 3.10 2.06
CA SER A 14 -15.52 2.42 1.56
C SER A 14 -14.41 3.44 1.25
N PRO A 15 -13.17 3.19 1.73
CA PRO A 15 -12.02 4.01 1.35
C PRO A 15 -11.64 3.84 -0.13
N HIS A 16 -12.15 2.80 -0.80
CA HIS A 16 -11.81 2.44 -2.18
C HIS A 16 -12.97 2.70 -3.15
N ARG A 17 -13.26 3.98 -3.43
CA ARG A 17 -14.37 4.40 -4.30
C ARG A 17 -14.17 4.06 -5.78
N ALA A 18 -12.91 4.08 -6.25
CA ALA A 18 -12.57 3.94 -7.66
C ALA A 18 -13.12 2.66 -8.30
N ALA A 19 -13.08 1.53 -7.58
CA ALA A 19 -13.60 0.26 -8.08
C ALA A 19 -15.12 0.30 -8.29
N ALA A 20 -15.86 0.91 -7.34
CA ALA A 20 -17.31 1.04 -7.44
C ALA A 20 -17.72 1.99 -8.57
N ASP A 21 -17.05 3.15 -8.67
CA ASP A 21 -17.28 4.12 -9.74
C ASP A 21 -16.98 3.51 -11.11
N GLY A 22 -15.88 2.75 -11.23
CA GLY A 22 -15.51 2.02 -12.44
C GLY A 22 -16.59 1.04 -12.89
N PHE A 23 -17.15 0.24 -11.98
CA PHE A 23 -18.28 -0.65 -12.30
C PHE A 23 -19.50 0.12 -12.81
N PHE A 24 -19.92 1.16 -12.08
CA PHE A 24 -21.08 1.95 -12.50
C PHE A 24 -20.86 2.61 -13.86
N ASP A 25 -19.64 3.07 -14.13
CA ASP A 25 -19.27 3.67 -15.41
C ASP A 25 -19.31 2.68 -16.58
N LEU A 26 -18.84 1.46 -16.36
CA LEU A 26 -18.88 0.40 -17.38
C LEU A 26 -20.29 -0.07 -17.70
N VAL A 27 -21.20 -0.12 -16.73
CA VAL A 27 -22.55 -0.69 -16.92
C VAL A 27 -23.61 0.36 -17.29
N ARG A 28 -23.35 1.65 -17.09
CA ARG A 28 -24.35 2.70 -17.31
C ARG A 28 -24.87 2.78 -18.73
N GLU A 29 -23.97 2.84 -19.72
CA GLU A 29 -24.38 2.92 -21.12
C GLU A 29 -25.02 1.59 -21.60
N PRO A 30 -24.49 0.40 -21.24
CA PRO A 30 -25.19 -0.86 -21.47
C PRO A 30 -26.61 -0.91 -20.89
N ILE A 31 -26.82 -0.48 -19.64
CA ILE A 31 -28.15 -0.41 -19.02
C ILE A 31 -29.05 0.60 -19.75
N ARG A 32 -28.51 1.76 -20.12
CA ARG A 32 -29.26 2.79 -20.84
C ARG A 32 -29.75 2.28 -22.20
N GLN A 33 -28.89 1.64 -22.99
CA GLN A 33 -29.28 1.09 -24.29
C GLN A 33 -30.16 -0.16 -24.17
N GLY A 34 -29.86 -1.03 -23.19
CA GLY A 34 -30.58 -2.28 -22.95
C GLY A 34 -31.98 -2.07 -22.38
N CYS A 35 -32.16 -1.09 -21.52
CA CYS A 35 -33.38 -0.92 -20.73
C CYS A 35 -34.06 0.43 -20.93
N GLY A 36 -33.43 1.41 -21.59
CA GLY A 36 -33.91 2.79 -21.64
C GLY A 36 -33.85 3.51 -20.28
N MET A 37 -33.07 3.00 -19.32
CA MET A 37 -33.01 3.50 -17.95
C MET A 37 -31.75 4.33 -17.70
N ASP A 38 -31.91 5.46 -16.99
CA ASP A 38 -30.80 6.20 -16.41
C ASP A 38 -30.62 5.80 -14.94
N ILE A 39 -29.49 5.16 -14.63
CA ILE A 39 -29.17 4.69 -13.28
C ILE A 39 -28.55 5.79 -12.39
N GLY A 40 -28.25 6.96 -12.96
CA GLY A 40 -27.57 8.07 -12.29
C GLY A 40 -26.14 7.74 -11.87
N HIS A 41 -25.67 8.45 -10.84
CA HIS A 41 -24.35 8.27 -10.23
C HIS A 41 -24.47 7.92 -8.74
N ALA A 42 -23.37 7.45 -8.15
CA ALA A 42 -23.29 7.24 -6.72
C ALA A 42 -23.45 8.57 -5.95
N PRO A 43 -23.96 8.56 -4.71
CA PRO A 43 -24.28 9.80 -3.99
C PRO A 43 -23.10 10.73 -3.68
N TRP A 44 -21.87 10.22 -3.67
CA TRP A 44 -20.66 11.04 -3.52
C TRP A 44 -20.23 11.75 -4.82
N SER A 45 -20.84 11.43 -5.96
CA SER A 45 -20.49 12.00 -7.25
C SER A 45 -20.91 13.47 -7.34
N ARG A 46 -20.18 14.26 -8.13
CA ARG A 46 -20.61 15.62 -8.51
C ARG A 46 -21.80 15.61 -9.49
N LYS A 47 -22.09 14.47 -10.10
CA LYS A 47 -23.20 14.29 -11.04
C LYS A 47 -24.47 13.82 -10.29
N PRO A 48 -25.67 14.12 -10.82
CA PRO A 48 -26.92 13.75 -10.16
C PRO A 48 -27.05 12.24 -9.88
N HIS A 49 -27.59 11.92 -8.71
CA HIS A 49 -27.98 10.57 -8.29
C HIS A 49 -29.51 10.41 -8.30
N GLN A 50 -30.00 9.17 -8.20
CA GLN A 50 -31.43 8.85 -8.30
C GLN A 50 -32.16 8.69 -6.94
N LEU A 51 -31.52 9.01 -5.82
CA LEU A 51 -32.20 9.12 -4.52
C LEU A 51 -33.22 10.28 -4.52
N LEU A 52 -34.24 10.18 -3.68
CA LEU A 52 -35.25 11.21 -3.48
C LEU A 52 -34.64 12.52 -2.98
N ALA A 53 -35.29 13.63 -3.32
CA ALA A 53 -34.88 14.96 -2.88
C ALA A 53 -34.77 15.04 -1.35
N GLY A 54 -33.72 15.69 -0.85
CA GLY A 54 -33.44 15.80 0.58
C GLY A 54 -32.41 14.80 1.13
N PHE A 55 -31.96 13.84 0.31
CA PHE A 55 -30.80 13.03 0.66
C PHE A 55 -29.54 13.91 0.67
N ASP A 56 -28.79 13.82 1.76
CA ASP A 56 -27.52 14.51 1.96
C ASP A 56 -26.50 13.52 2.53
N LEU A 57 -25.39 13.35 1.82
CA LEU A 57 -24.38 12.37 2.20
C LEU A 57 -23.70 12.73 3.53
N HIS A 58 -23.51 14.02 3.81
CA HIS A 58 -22.88 14.47 5.04
C HIS A 58 -23.74 14.19 6.28
N ARG A 59 -25.07 14.33 6.15
CA ARG A 59 -26.03 13.92 7.17
C ARG A 59 -26.00 12.41 7.39
N TYR A 60 -25.92 11.61 6.33
CA TYR A 60 -25.76 10.16 6.44
C TYR A 60 -24.48 9.79 7.22
N GLU A 61 -23.34 10.42 6.89
CA GLU A 61 -22.08 10.23 7.62
C GLU A 61 -22.19 10.64 9.10
N THR A 62 -22.88 11.75 9.39
CA THR A 62 -23.11 12.23 10.76
C THR A 62 -23.91 11.23 11.60
N LEU A 63 -24.95 10.62 11.04
CA LEU A 63 -25.76 9.60 11.72
C LEU A 63 -24.94 8.35 12.08
N LEU A 64 -23.95 8.00 11.26
CA LEU A 64 -23.05 6.89 11.52
C LEU A 64 -22.08 7.21 12.66
N GLN A 65 -21.54 8.45 12.68
CA GLN A 65 -20.61 8.91 13.72
C GLN A 65 -21.25 8.98 15.11
N GLN A 66 -22.53 9.32 15.21
CA GLN A 66 -23.25 9.44 16.49
C GLN A 66 -23.33 8.13 17.27
N ILE A 67 -23.30 6.99 16.58
CA ILE A 67 -23.50 5.66 17.16
C ILE A 67 -22.17 4.90 17.34
N ALA A 68 -21.14 5.29 16.59
CA ALA A 68 -19.78 4.78 16.73
C ALA A 68 -18.77 5.88 17.19
N PRO A 69 -19.04 6.66 18.26
CA PRO A 69 -18.15 7.74 18.69
C PRO A 69 -16.80 7.25 19.23
N SER A 70 -16.69 5.97 19.60
CA SER A 70 -15.47 5.32 20.08
C SER A 70 -14.63 4.65 18.98
N ALA A 71 -15.06 4.71 17.71
CA ALA A 71 -14.31 4.14 16.59
C ALA A 71 -13.19 5.12 16.16
N ALA A 72 -12.17 5.28 17.02
CA ALA A 72 -11.10 6.26 16.83
C ALA A 72 -10.26 6.04 15.54
N ASP A 73 -10.25 4.81 15.00
CA ASP A 73 -9.34 4.44 13.91
C ASP A 73 -10.01 4.30 12.52
N SER A 74 -11.31 3.97 12.42
CA SER A 74 -12.06 3.94 11.15
C SER A 74 -13.56 3.69 11.35
N LEU A 75 -14.39 4.66 10.94
CA LEU A 75 -15.86 4.56 10.93
C LEU A 75 -16.36 3.44 10.01
N TRP A 76 -15.66 3.21 8.90
CA TRP A 76 -16.03 2.19 7.92
C TRP A 76 -15.97 0.78 8.51
N SER A 77 -14.86 0.41 9.15
CA SER A 77 -14.70 -0.92 9.75
C SER A 77 -15.70 -1.18 10.87
N ALA A 78 -16.04 -0.16 11.67
CA ALA A 78 -17.06 -0.27 12.72
C ALA A 78 -18.49 -0.48 12.19
N THR A 79 -18.77 -0.06 10.95
CA THR A 79 -20.14 -0.06 10.38
C THR A 79 -20.30 -1.03 9.20
N TYR A 80 -19.21 -1.65 8.74
CA TYR A 80 -19.20 -2.53 7.57
C TYR A 80 -20.18 -3.70 7.68
N HIS A 81 -20.18 -4.39 8.83
CA HIS A 81 -21.08 -5.53 9.11
C HIS A 81 -22.37 -5.14 9.83
N HIS A 82 -22.36 -3.99 10.51
CA HIS A 82 -23.46 -3.50 11.34
C HIS A 82 -23.79 -2.05 10.98
N LEU A 83 -24.72 -1.87 10.05
CA LEU A 83 -25.22 -0.55 9.70
C LEU A 83 -26.20 -0.06 10.78
N PRO A 84 -25.95 1.07 11.46
CA PRO A 84 -26.86 1.61 12.46
C PRO A 84 -28.25 1.91 11.89
N GLU A 85 -29.29 1.60 12.67
CA GLU A 85 -30.69 1.68 12.22
C GLU A 85 -31.07 3.08 11.74
N ALA A 86 -30.66 4.14 12.45
CA ALA A 86 -30.94 5.52 12.05
C ALA A 86 -30.34 5.89 10.68
N ALA A 87 -29.12 5.43 10.40
CA ALA A 87 -28.46 5.64 9.11
C ALA A 87 -29.08 4.79 8.00
N ALA A 88 -29.40 3.52 8.30
CA ALA A 88 -30.12 2.64 7.39
C ALA A 88 -31.49 3.21 7.00
N HIS A 89 -32.25 3.69 7.98
CA HIS A 89 -33.55 4.34 7.77
C HIS A 89 -33.39 5.59 6.92
N TYR A 90 -32.46 6.48 7.29
CA TYR A 90 -32.21 7.68 6.50
C TYR A 90 -31.87 7.37 5.04
N LEU A 91 -30.95 6.44 4.77
CA LEU A 91 -30.59 6.09 3.39
C LEU A 91 -31.76 5.44 2.62
N LEU A 92 -32.40 4.43 3.21
CA LEU A 92 -33.42 3.63 2.53
C LEU A 92 -34.76 4.37 2.37
N ASP A 93 -35.10 5.30 3.27
CA ASP A 93 -36.29 6.16 3.11
C ASP A 93 -36.12 7.16 1.95
N HIS A 94 -34.88 7.43 1.51
CA HIS A 94 -34.60 8.21 0.30
C HIS A 94 -34.47 7.35 -0.96
N VAL A 95 -34.60 6.03 -0.88
CA VAL A 95 -34.70 5.17 -2.07
C VAL A 95 -36.13 5.28 -2.63
N PRO A 96 -36.30 5.64 -3.92
CA PRO A 96 -37.63 5.72 -4.50
C PRO A 96 -38.39 4.38 -4.39
N PRO A 97 -39.70 4.38 -4.06
CA PRO A 97 -40.47 3.15 -3.96
C PRO A 97 -40.40 2.30 -5.23
N GLY A 98 -40.12 1.01 -5.08
CA GLY A 98 -40.00 0.06 -6.18
C GLY A 98 -38.72 0.19 -7.03
N ALA A 99 -37.75 1.02 -6.61
CA ALA A 99 -36.45 1.07 -7.26
C ALA A 99 -35.57 -0.15 -6.92
N LEU A 100 -34.73 -0.56 -7.86
CA LEU A 100 -33.65 -1.51 -7.62
C LEU A 100 -32.42 -0.76 -7.10
N VAL A 101 -31.85 -1.20 -5.98
CA VAL A 101 -30.53 -0.75 -5.52
C VAL A 101 -29.46 -1.49 -6.30
N LEU A 102 -28.79 -0.81 -7.22
CA LEU A 102 -27.62 -1.32 -7.92
C LEU A 102 -26.38 -0.98 -7.10
N SER A 103 -25.68 -2.00 -6.61
CA SER A 103 -24.50 -1.82 -5.77
C SER A 103 -23.27 -2.40 -6.43
N ALA A 104 -22.12 -1.77 -6.18
CA ALA A 104 -20.82 -2.36 -6.45
C ALA A 104 -20.12 -2.52 -5.10
N GLN A 105 -19.97 -3.78 -4.68
CA GLN A 105 -19.41 -4.16 -3.37
C GLN A 105 -20.29 -3.81 -2.16
N LEU A 106 -21.58 -4.19 -2.20
CA LEU A 106 -22.55 -3.99 -1.12
C LEU A 106 -22.05 -4.51 0.24
N SER A 107 -21.99 -3.66 1.26
CA SER A 107 -21.55 -4.08 2.60
C SER A 107 -22.56 -5.06 3.24
N PRO A 108 -22.11 -6.01 4.10
CA PRO A 108 -23.01 -6.91 4.79
C PRO A 108 -24.07 -6.18 5.64
N GLY A 109 -23.71 -5.06 6.26
CA GLY A 109 -24.64 -4.22 7.02
C GLY A 109 -25.75 -3.63 6.13
N LEU A 110 -25.40 -3.05 4.98
CA LEU A 110 -26.38 -2.48 4.06
C LEU A 110 -27.23 -3.56 3.37
N ARG A 111 -26.65 -4.72 3.06
CA ARG A 111 -27.40 -5.89 2.58
C ARG A 111 -28.52 -6.28 3.54
N LYS A 112 -28.20 -6.49 4.83
CA LYS A 112 -29.19 -6.83 5.86
C LYS A 112 -30.27 -5.75 5.98
N ALA A 113 -29.88 -4.48 5.91
CA ALA A 113 -30.83 -3.37 5.96
C ALA A 113 -31.80 -3.38 4.77
N CYS A 114 -31.31 -3.63 3.55
CA CYS A 114 -32.16 -3.78 2.37
C CYS A 114 -33.12 -4.97 2.50
N GLU A 115 -32.63 -6.12 2.95
CA GLU A 115 -33.46 -7.33 3.17
C GLU A 115 -34.55 -7.08 4.21
N HIS A 116 -34.21 -6.48 5.35
CA HIS A 116 -35.18 -6.14 6.41
C HIS A 116 -36.24 -5.14 5.97
N ARG A 117 -35.89 -4.15 5.14
CA ARG A 117 -36.84 -3.15 4.61
C ARG A 117 -37.55 -3.60 3.32
N GLY A 118 -37.26 -4.79 2.80
CA GLY A 118 -37.82 -5.28 1.54
C GLY A 118 -37.37 -4.48 0.31
N VAL A 119 -36.21 -3.83 0.37
CA VAL A 119 -35.62 -3.10 -0.75
C VAL A 119 -34.82 -4.08 -1.61
N ALA A 120 -35.23 -4.24 -2.86
CA ALA A 120 -34.52 -5.11 -3.80
C ALA A 120 -33.14 -4.54 -4.13
N PHE A 121 -32.11 -5.39 -4.15
CA PHE A 121 -30.77 -5.01 -4.59
C PHE A 121 -30.21 -5.97 -5.65
N LEU A 122 -29.24 -5.48 -6.42
CA LEU A 122 -28.34 -6.25 -7.27
C LEU A 122 -26.91 -5.79 -6.95
N ASP A 123 -26.10 -6.68 -6.39
CA ASP A 123 -24.70 -6.42 -6.03
C ASP A 123 -23.75 -7.00 -7.08
N LEU A 124 -22.79 -6.18 -7.50
CA LEU A 124 -21.73 -6.51 -8.45
C LEU A 124 -20.37 -6.49 -7.77
N ARG A 125 -19.56 -7.52 -8.03
CA ARG A 125 -18.18 -7.61 -7.53
C ARG A 125 -17.28 -8.25 -8.58
N ILE A 126 -15.98 -7.94 -8.53
CA ILE A 126 -15.00 -8.79 -9.22
C ILE A 126 -15.04 -10.15 -8.55
N SER A 127 -15.15 -11.20 -9.35
CA SER A 127 -15.18 -12.57 -8.87
C SER A 127 -13.89 -12.93 -8.10
N PRO A 128 -13.98 -13.77 -7.06
CA PRO A 128 -12.79 -14.42 -6.51
C PRO A 128 -12.17 -15.42 -7.50
N LEU A 129 -12.91 -15.88 -8.51
CA LEU A 129 -12.37 -16.70 -9.59
C LEU A 129 -11.66 -15.79 -10.61
N ARG A 130 -10.33 -15.87 -10.64
CA ARG A 130 -9.47 -15.00 -11.43
C ARG A 130 -8.55 -15.79 -12.35
N PHE A 131 -8.61 -17.12 -12.39
CA PHE A 131 -7.84 -17.95 -13.34
C PHE A 131 -8.33 -17.92 -14.79
N GLY A 132 -9.54 -17.41 -15.04
CA GLY A 132 -10.11 -17.39 -16.39
C GLY A 132 -9.34 -16.49 -17.36
N ARG A 133 -9.58 -16.70 -18.67
CA ARG A 133 -9.03 -15.85 -19.75
C ARG A 133 -9.28 -14.35 -19.59
N ASP A 134 -10.29 -13.97 -18.81
CA ASP A 134 -10.57 -12.62 -18.35
C ASP A 134 -11.24 -12.67 -16.98
N LEU A 135 -11.59 -11.52 -16.40
CA LEU A 135 -12.34 -11.45 -15.14
C LEU A 135 -13.76 -12.03 -15.30
N TYR A 136 -14.25 -12.63 -14.22
CA TYR A 136 -15.68 -12.86 -14.02
C TYR A 136 -16.24 -11.78 -13.08
N VAL A 137 -17.53 -11.50 -13.23
CA VAL A 137 -18.27 -10.63 -12.31
C VAL A 137 -19.19 -11.50 -11.47
N ALA A 138 -19.03 -11.42 -10.16
CA ALA A 138 -19.87 -12.07 -9.18
C ALA A 138 -21.12 -11.21 -8.95
N LEU A 139 -22.29 -11.79 -9.21
CA LEU A 139 -23.59 -11.15 -9.07
C LEU A 139 -24.45 -11.84 -8.00
N ASP A 140 -25.07 -11.03 -7.15
CA ASP A 140 -26.05 -11.52 -6.18
C ASP A 140 -27.20 -10.52 -6.00
N THR A 141 -28.38 -11.02 -5.64
CA THR A 141 -29.60 -10.20 -5.57
C THR A 141 -30.58 -10.75 -4.55
N SER A 142 -31.33 -9.87 -3.89
CA SER A 142 -32.44 -10.25 -3.01
C SER A 142 -33.74 -10.59 -3.77
N HIS A 143 -33.75 -10.52 -5.10
CA HIS A 143 -34.97 -10.72 -5.88
C HIS A 143 -34.92 -12.01 -6.73
N ASP A 144 -35.78 -12.98 -6.41
CA ASP A 144 -35.77 -14.33 -7.03
C ASP A 144 -35.84 -14.34 -8.56
N VAL A 145 -36.72 -13.51 -9.14
CA VAL A 145 -36.84 -13.44 -10.61
C VAL A 145 -35.57 -12.89 -11.26
N LEU A 146 -34.88 -11.93 -10.62
CA LEU A 146 -33.58 -11.46 -11.12
C LEU A 146 -32.53 -12.55 -10.96
N ARG A 147 -32.53 -13.26 -9.83
CA ARG A 147 -31.61 -14.38 -9.59
C ARG A 147 -31.67 -15.43 -10.69
N GLU A 148 -32.88 -15.80 -11.12
CA GLU A 148 -33.05 -16.78 -12.19
C GLU A 148 -32.61 -16.25 -13.57
N ARG A 149 -32.83 -14.96 -13.83
CA ARG A 149 -32.31 -14.30 -15.04
C ARG A 149 -30.78 -14.20 -15.05
N ILE A 150 -30.14 -14.02 -13.90
CA ILE A 150 -28.69 -14.06 -13.78
C ILE A 150 -28.19 -15.50 -14.04
N ARG A 151 -28.88 -16.50 -13.48
CA ARG A 151 -28.52 -17.92 -13.63
C ARG A 151 -28.46 -18.36 -15.09
N SER A 152 -29.38 -17.90 -15.95
CA SER A 152 -29.35 -18.24 -17.38
C SER A 152 -28.16 -17.67 -18.15
N HIS A 153 -27.41 -16.74 -17.54
CA HIS A 153 -26.17 -16.16 -18.07
C HIS A 153 -24.94 -16.58 -17.25
N ALA A 154 -25.11 -17.42 -16.22
CA ALA A 154 -24.02 -17.82 -15.34
C ALA A 154 -23.05 -18.76 -16.07
N VAL A 155 -21.75 -18.59 -15.81
CA VAL A 155 -20.69 -19.46 -16.32
C VAL A 155 -20.88 -20.85 -15.74
N SER A 156 -20.83 -21.87 -16.60
CA SER A 156 -20.99 -23.25 -16.18
C SER A 156 -19.74 -23.78 -15.47
N ASP A 157 -19.94 -24.71 -14.54
CA ASP A 157 -18.85 -25.40 -13.84
C ASP A 157 -17.93 -26.16 -14.82
N GLU A 158 -18.49 -26.71 -15.90
CA GLU A 158 -17.71 -27.39 -16.95
C GLU A 158 -16.75 -26.41 -17.67
N GLU A 159 -17.21 -25.19 -17.94
CA GLU A 159 -16.38 -24.15 -18.52
C GLU A 159 -15.28 -23.69 -17.58
N LEU A 160 -15.62 -23.43 -16.30
CA LEU A 160 -14.64 -23.08 -15.27
C LEU A 160 -13.57 -24.17 -15.11
N ARG A 161 -13.98 -25.44 -15.14
CA ARG A 161 -13.05 -26.59 -15.13
C ARG A 161 -12.15 -26.61 -16.36
N LEU A 162 -12.68 -26.27 -17.53
CA LEU A 162 -11.89 -26.20 -18.77
C LEU A 162 -10.87 -25.05 -18.74
N GLU A 163 -11.27 -23.87 -18.26
CA GLU A 163 -10.39 -22.71 -18.08
C GLU A 163 -9.23 -23.03 -17.11
N ALA A 164 -9.54 -23.61 -15.95
CA ALA A 164 -8.54 -24.05 -14.98
C ALA A 164 -7.59 -25.11 -15.57
N SER A 165 -8.14 -26.06 -16.34
CA SER A 165 -7.35 -27.11 -17.00
C SER A 165 -6.37 -26.54 -18.04
N LEU A 166 -6.81 -25.58 -18.84
CA LEU A 166 -5.98 -24.90 -19.85
C LEU A 166 -4.87 -24.07 -19.20
N LEU A 167 -5.19 -23.31 -18.15
CA LEU A 167 -4.18 -22.56 -17.38
C LEU A 167 -3.18 -23.52 -16.72
N GLY A 168 -3.68 -24.60 -16.12
CA GLY A 168 -2.85 -25.62 -15.49
C GLY A 168 -1.89 -26.30 -16.46
N ALA A 169 -2.36 -26.67 -17.65
CA ALA A 169 -1.51 -27.21 -18.70
C ALA A 169 -0.43 -26.21 -19.13
N ASN A 170 -0.77 -24.93 -19.28
CA ASN A 170 0.18 -23.88 -19.62
C ASN A 170 1.29 -23.74 -18.57
N LEU A 171 0.95 -23.74 -17.29
CA LEU A 171 1.90 -23.55 -16.18
C LEU A 171 2.75 -24.79 -15.91
N ARG A 172 2.19 -26.00 -16.03
CA ARG A 172 2.98 -27.24 -15.96
C ARG A 172 3.98 -27.36 -17.11
N ALA A 173 3.57 -27.02 -18.33
CA ALA A 173 4.46 -26.97 -19.48
C ALA A 173 5.56 -25.91 -19.27
N HIS A 174 5.23 -24.78 -18.66
CA HIS A 174 6.21 -23.75 -18.31
C HIS A 174 7.23 -24.23 -17.28
N ARG A 175 6.78 -24.86 -16.18
CA ARG A 175 7.66 -25.46 -15.18
C ARG A 175 8.59 -26.51 -15.80
N SER A 176 8.06 -27.38 -16.67
CA SER A 176 8.86 -28.42 -17.34
C SER A 176 10.01 -27.81 -18.14
N ARG A 177 9.77 -26.73 -18.90
CA ARG A 177 10.82 -26.01 -19.62
C ARG A 177 11.86 -25.37 -18.69
N LEU A 178 11.45 -24.85 -17.53
CA LEU A 178 12.38 -24.29 -16.55
C LEU A 178 13.25 -25.37 -15.90
N ASN A 179 12.68 -26.55 -15.65
CA ASN A 179 13.41 -27.72 -15.15
C ASN A 179 14.41 -28.24 -16.19
N GLU A 180 13.99 -28.42 -17.45
CA GLU A 180 14.85 -28.87 -18.56
C GLU A 180 16.05 -27.94 -18.79
N SER A 181 15.86 -26.63 -18.58
CA SER A 181 16.91 -25.63 -18.70
C SER A 181 17.72 -25.43 -17.40
N ALA A 182 17.42 -26.18 -16.34
CA ALA A 182 18.02 -26.05 -15.01
C ALA A 182 17.99 -24.61 -14.46
N ARG A 183 17.03 -23.79 -14.90
CA ARG A 183 16.93 -22.36 -14.55
C ARG A 183 16.25 -22.15 -13.21
N HIS A 184 15.23 -22.94 -12.93
CA HIS A 184 14.43 -22.79 -11.73
C HIS A 184 13.81 -24.12 -11.34
N PHE A 185 14.13 -24.60 -10.13
CA PHE A 185 13.60 -25.84 -9.57
C PHE A 185 12.93 -25.55 -8.24
N TYR A 186 11.73 -26.08 -8.04
CA TYR A 186 11.02 -26.06 -6.76
C TYR A 186 10.17 -27.32 -6.61
N SER A 187 9.89 -27.69 -5.35
CA SER A 187 8.92 -28.72 -4.97
C SER A 187 8.06 -28.22 -3.83
N LEU A 188 6.75 -28.45 -3.97
CA LEU A 188 5.73 -28.14 -2.96
C LEU A 188 5.24 -29.41 -2.26
N ASP A 189 5.89 -30.56 -2.45
CA ASP A 189 5.46 -31.82 -1.86
C ASP A 189 5.49 -31.77 -0.33
N GLY A 190 4.42 -32.26 0.28
CA GLY A 190 4.24 -32.24 1.73
C GLY A 190 4.16 -30.82 2.30
N ALA A 191 3.79 -29.82 1.49
CA ALA A 191 3.62 -28.44 1.95
C ALA A 191 2.15 -28.11 2.22
N MET A 192 1.96 -27.15 3.11
CA MET A 192 0.73 -26.39 3.27
C MET A 192 1.07 -24.92 3.00
N VAL A 193 0.30 -24.26 2.15
CA VAL A 193 0.52 -22.85 1.80
C VAL A 193 -0.51 -21.98 2.51
N TYR A 194 -0.04 -21.10 3.39
CA TYR A 194 -0.85 -20.03 3.98
C TYR A 194 -0.94 -18.85 2.99
N ALA A 195 -2.11 -18.62 2.42
CA ALA A 195 -2.41 -17.49 1.56
C ALA A 195 -2.71 -16.24 2.42
N TRP A 196 -1.72 -15.35 2.51
CA TRP A 196 -1.82 -14.14 3.31
C TRP A 196 -2.59 -13.02 2.59
N GLN A 197 -3.28 -12.20 3.38
CA GLN A 197 -4.03 -11.03 2.95
C GLN A 197 -3.58 -9.83 3.81
N PRO A 198 -3.42 -8.63 3.22
CA PRO A 198 -3.06 -7.45 3.99
C PRO A 198 -4.21 -6.98 4.89
N HIS A 199 -3.90 -6.30 5.99
CA HIS A 199 -4.88 -5.89 7.01
C HIS A 199 -5.97 -4.92 6.54
N TRP A 200 -5.78 -4.27 5.38
CA TRP A 200 -6.80 -3.42 4.75
C TRP A 200 -7.74 -4.20 3.82
N ASP A 201 -7.52 -5.51 3.62
CA ASP A 201 -8.49 -6.35 2.89
C ASP A 201 -9.78 -6.44 3.72
N LYS A 202 -10.86 -5.89 3.16
CA LYS A 202 -12.21 -5.91 3.76
C LYS A 202 -12.70 -7.33 4.11
N ALA A 203 -12.18 -8.34 3.42
CA ALA A 203 -12.52 -9.73 3.72
C ALA A 203 -12.04 -10.14 5.12
N LEU A 204 -11.01 -9.47 5.66
CA LEU A 204 -10.52 -9.71 7.02
C LEU A 204 -11.30 -8.95 8.10
N LEU A 205 -12.28 -8.09 7.77
CA LEU A 205 -13.07 -7.41 8.79
C LEU A 205 -14.03 -8.40 9.44
N ALA A 206 -13.88 -8.59 10.76
CA ALA A 206 -14.81 -9.37 11.58
C ALA A 206 -16.13 -8.61 11.81
N ALA A 207 -17.16 -9.33 12.28
CA ALA A 207 -18.49 -8.76 12.48
C ALA A 207 -18.52 -7.56 13.43
N ASP A 208 -17.73 -7.61 14.50
CA ASP A 208 -17.55 -6.53 15.48
C ASP A 208 -16.59 -5.41 15.02
N GLY A 209 -16.05 -5.50 13.80
CA GLY A 209 -15.26 -4.45 13.15
C GLY A 209 -13.76 -4.51 13.37
N HIS A 210 -13.22 -5.46 14.14
CA HIS A 210 -11.77 -5.68 14.22
C HIS A 210 -11.25 -6.41 12.97
N VAL A 211 -9.95 -6.27 12.69
CA VAL A 211 -9.28 -6.99 11.58
C VAL A 211 -8.82 -8.35 12.08
N LEU A 212 -9.22 -9.42 11.38
CA LEU A 212 -8.79 -10.78 11.66
C LEU A 212 -7.32 -10.97 11.31
N HIS A 213 -6.56 -11.55 12.24
CA HIS A 213 -5.15 -11.91 12.04
C HIS A 213 -4.93 -13.42 12.10
N ALA A 214 -3.87 -13.88 11.41
CA ALA A 214 -3.49 -15.30 11.38
C ALA A 214 -3.30 -15.89 12.79
N ARG A 215 -2.81 -15.08 13.73
CA ARG A 215 -2.57 -15.45 15.13
C ARG A 215 -3.82 -15.93 15.87
N GLU A 216 -4.99 -15.42 15.53
CA GLU A 216 -6.26 -15.81 16.16
C GLU A 216 -6.63 -17.25 15.81
N PHE A 217 -6.15 -17.72 14.67
CA PHE A 217 -6.39 -19.07 14.17
C PHE A 217 -5.22 -20.01 14.43
N ALA A 218 -4.21 -19.62 15.21
CA ALA A 218 -3.00 -20.42 15.45
C ALA A 218 -3.32 -21.82 15.99
N GLY A 219 -4.29 -21.94 16.91
CA GLY A 219 -4.72 -23.25 17.43
C GLY A 219 -5.31 -24.17 16.35
N ARG A 220 -6.17 -23.62 15.48
CA ARG A 220 -6.75 -24.36 14.35
C ARG A 220 -5.68 -24.72 13.32
N LEU A 221 -4.78 -23.78 13.00
CA LEU A 221 -3.64 -23.99 12.12
C LEU A 221 -2.75 -25.13 12.61
N ARG A 222 -2.42 -25.20 13.92
CA ARG A 222 -1.67 -26.33 14.49
C ARG A 222 -2.40 -27.67 14.28
N GLY A 223 -3.72 -27.68 14.46
CA GLY A 223 -4.54 -28.88 14.30
C GLY A 223 -4.57 -29.43 12.88
N ILE A 224 -4.56 -28.56 11.87
CA ILE A 224 -4.61 -28.99 10.46
C ILE A 224 -3.22 -29.21 9.84
N LEU A 225 -2.16 -28.55 10.35
CA LEU A 225 -0.84 -28.56 9.72
C LEU A 225 -0.21 -29.96 9.66
N GLY A 226 -0.43 -30.79 10.69
CA GLY A 226 0.20 -32.12 10.80
C GLY A 226 1.72 -32.04 10.62
N ASP A 227 2.28 -32.98 9.85
CA ASP A 227 3.72 -33.03 9.53
C ASP A 227 4.12 -32.14 8.34
N ARG A 228 3.17 -31.46 7.69
CA ARG A 228 3.44 -30.65 6.50
C ARG A 228 4.32 -29.45 6.83
N ARG A 229 5.10 -29.01 5.83
CA ARG A 229 5.88 -27.75 5.88
C ARG A 229 4.95 -26.57 5.63
N LEU A 230 4.93 -25.56 6.50
CA LEU A 230 4.14 -24.36 6.26
C LEU A 230 4.92 -23.36 5.41
N LEU A 231 4.35 -22.99 4.27
CA LEU A 231 4.84 -21.94 3.38
C LEU A 231 3.92 -20.72 3.47
N PHE A 232 4.47 -19.52 3.40
CA PHE A 232 3.73 -18.27 3.51
C PHE A 232 3.69 -17.56 2.17
N LEU A 233 2.53 -17.56 1.52
CA LEU A 233 2.29 -16.89 0.26
C LEU A 233 1.83 -15.46 0.51
N ALA A 234 2.62 -14.50 0.05
CA ALA A 234 2.31 -13.08 0.09
C ALA A 234 2.74 -12.41 -1.22
N ASP A 235 2.22 -11.21 -1.45
CA ASP A 235 2.70 -10.39 -2.57
C ASP A 235 3.94 -9.58 -2.15
N TYR A 236 5.07 -9.88 -2.78
CA TYR A 236 6.34 -9.21 -2.56
C TYR A 236 6.65 -8.14 -3.62
N GLY A 237 5.65 -7.77 -4.44
CA GLY A 237 5.79 -6.74 -5.47
C GLY A 237 5.93 -5.32 -4.93
N ASP A 238 5.47 -5.07 -3.70
CA ASP A 238 5.57 -3.79 -3.01
C ASP A 238 6.39 -3.94 -1.71
N ALA A 239 7.34 -3.05 -1.47
CA ALA A 239 8.28 -3.16 -0.35
C ALA A 239 7.60 -3.01 1.02
N TYR A 240 6.56 -2.17 1.10
CA TYR A 240 5.79 -1.97 2.34
C TYR A 240 4.92 -3.21 2.63
N VAL A 241 4.24 -3.74 1.61
CA VAL A 241 3.45 -4.99 1.73
C VAL A 241 4.36 -6.17 2.11
N ALA A 242 5.53 -6.28 1.49
CA ALA A 242 6.52 -7.31 1.79
C ALA A 242 6.97 -7.28 3.27
N GLN A 243 7.20 -6.09 3.82
CA GLN A 243 7.59 -5.93 5.23
C GLN A 243 6.49 -6.40 6.19
N LEU A 244 5.24 -6.03 5.91
CA LEU A 244 4.09 -6.45 6.71
C LEU A 244 3.88 -7.98 6.64
N ALA A 245 3.98 -8.54 5.44
CA ALA A 245 3.91 -9.99 5.21
C ALA A 245 4.98 -10.73 6.02
N GLU A 246 6.20 -10.21 6.02
CA GLU A 246 7.34 -10.79 6.72
C GLU A 246 7.19 -10.72 8.26
N GLN A 247 6.62 -9.63 8.79
CA GLN A 247 6.28 -9.52 10.20
C GLN A 247 5.24 -10.57 10.62
N GLU A 248 4.16 -10.72 9.85
CA GLU A 248 3.12 -11.73 10.10
C GLU A 248 3.68 -13.16 9.95
N ARG A 249 4.54 -13.43 8.97
CA ARG A 249 5.22 -14.73 8.80
C ARG A 249 6.09 -15.09 10.02
N ASN A 250 6.86 -14.14 10.52
CA ASN A 250 7.71 -14.33 11.70
C ASN A 250 6.88 -14.53 12.97
N ALA A 251 5.80 -13.75 13.14
CA ALA A 251 4.85 -13.94 14.23
C ALA A 251 4.20 -15.33 14.19
N LEU A 252 3.79 -15.80 13.01
CA LEU A 252 3.21 -17.12 12.84
C LEU A 252 4.23 -18.23 13.15
N SER A 253 5.50 -18.05 12.78
CA SER A 253 6.58 -19.00 13.12
C SER A 253 6.76 -19.14 14.63
N LEU A 254 6.74 -18.03 15.36
CA LEU A 254 6.82 -18.03 16.83
C LEU A 254 5.60 -18.71 17.46
N LEU A 255 4.39 -18.38 17.00
CA LEU A 255 3.13 -18.91 17.54
C LEU A 255 2.93 -20.40 17.29
N LEU A 256 3.44 -20.91 16.17
CA LEU A 256 3.38 -22.33 15.82
C LEU A 256 4.57 -23.13 16.35
N GLU A 257 5.57 -22.47 16.93
CA GLU A 257 6.83 -23.06 17.37
C GLU A 257 7.53 -23.86 16.25
N ARG A 258 7.37 -23.42 15.01
CA ARG A 258 7.86 -24.09 13.80
C ARG A 258 8.29 -23.06 12.75
N PRO A 259 9.32 -23.35 11.94
CA PRO A 259 9.72 -22.44 10.87
C PRO A 259 8.63 -22.37 9.79
N VAL A 260 8.21 -21.15 9.45
CA VAL A 260 7.32 -20.89 8.31
C VAL A 260 8.15 -20.25 7.21
N ALA A 261 8.38 -20.94 6.10
CA ALA A 261 9.21 -20.40 5.01
C ALA A 261 8.39 -19.49 4.08
N PRO A 262 8.99 -18.46 3.44
CA PRO A 262 8.30 -17.73 2.39
C PRO A 262 8.00 -18.66 1.18
N CYS A 263 6.84 -18.46 0.54
CA CYS A 263 6.50 -19.11 -0.71
C CYS A 263 6.89 -18.22 -1.88
N MET A 264 7.84 -18.67 -2.72
CA MET A 264 8.34 -17.88 -3.86
C MET A 264 7.51 -18.09 -5.14
N GLN A 265 6.56 -19.02 -5.11
CA GLN A 265 5.68 -19.31 -6.24
C GLN A 265 4.46 -18.40 -6.20
N ASN A 266 3.93 -18.04 -7.37
CA ASN A 266 2.64 -17.37 -7.45
C ASN A 266 1.47 -18.35 -7.29
N SER A 267 0.29 -17.80 -7.02
CA SER A 267 -0.95 -18.55 -6.82
C SER A 267 -1.19 -19.64 -7.87
N TYR A 268 -1.09 -19.31 -9.15
CA TYR A 268 -1.42 -20.27 -10.20
C TYR A 268 -0.33 -21.33 -10.42
N GLN A 269 0.92 -21.05 -10.08
CA GLN A 269 1.96 -22.08 -10.03
C GLN A 269 1.66 -23.12 -8.96
N ILE A 270 1.19 -22.68 -7.79
CA ILE A 270 0.80 -23.54 -6.68
C ILE A 270 -0.43 -24.37 -7.06
N LEU A 271 -1.48 -23.72 -7.56
CA LEU A 271 -2.70 -24.40 -7.98
C LEU A 271 -2.45 -25.43 -9.09
N SER A 272 -1.58 -25.11 -10.04
CA SER A 272 -1.30 -25.98 -11.19
C SER A 272 -0.24 -27.06 -10.93
N ALA A 273 0.44 -26.98 -9.79
CA ALA A 273 1.51 -27.91 -9.42
C ALA A 273 0.95 -29.34 -9.30
N PRO A 274 1.65 -30.38 -9.80
CA PRO A 274 1.26 -31.77 -9.54
C PRO A 274 1.55 -32.22 -8.10
N ASP A 275 2.34 -31.43 -7.35
CA ASP A 275 2.82 -31.73 -6.01
C ASP A 275 1.68 -31.90 -5.00
N ASP A 276 1.94 -32.69 -3.96
CA ASP A 276 1.07 -32.83 -2.79
C ASP A 276 1.13 -31.57 -1.92
N VAL A 277 0.27 -30.61 -2.26
CA VAL A 277 0.16 -29.31 -1.60
C VAL A 277 -1.28 -29.02 -1.20
N GLU A 278 -1.45 -28.53 0.02
CA GLU A 278 -2.72 -28.04 0.55
C GLU A 278 -2.64 -26.52 0.75
N LEU A 279 -3.79 -25.84 0.70
CA LEU A 279 -3.86 -24.41 0.94
C LEU A 279 -4.66 -24.08 2.20
N THR A 280 -4.28 -23.03 2.88
CA THR A 280 -5.02 -22.49 4.03
C THR A 280 -4.95 -20.97 4.01
N GLY A 281 -5.87 -20.31 4.71
CA GLY A 281 -5.88 -18.86 4.85
C GLY A 281 -7.15 -18.44 5.56
N ILE A 282 -7.26 -17.15 5.90
CA ILE A 282 -8.46 -16.64 6.58
C ILE A 282 -9.65 -16.79 5.65
N ASN A 283 -9.67 -16.04 4.55
CA ASN A 283 -10.69 -16.19 3.52
C ASN A 283 -10.21 -15.70 2.15
N ALA A 284 -8.94 -15.93 1.85
CA ALA A 284 -8.30 -15.50 0.61
C ALA A 284 -9.05 -16.03 -0.63
N PRO A 285 -9.27 -15.20 -1.67
CA PRO A 285 -9.92 -15.62 -2.91
C PRO A 285 -9.34 -16.90 -3.53
N LEU A 286 -8.02 -17.06 -3.42
CA LEU A 286 -7.27 -18.24 -3.87
C LEU A 286 -7.85 -19.57 -3.36
N LEU A 287 -8.40 -19.58 -2.13
CA LEU A 287 -8.97 -20.80 -1.54
C LEU A 287 -10.22 -21.27 -2.26
N GLN A 288 -10.98 -20.34 -2.89
CA GLN A 288 -12.13 -20.69 -3.71
C GLN A 288 -11.71 -21.15 -5.12
N GLU A 289 -10.60 -20.62 -5.64
CA GLU A 289 -10.04 -21.06 -6.93
C GLU A 289 -9.49 -22.48 -6.87
N ALA A 290 -8.90 -22.87 -5.74
CA ALA A 290 -8.27 -24.17 -5.53
C ALA A 290 -9.14 -25.38 -5.87
N ALA A 291 -10.46 -25.27 -5.64
CA ALA A 291 -11.42 -26.33 -5.98
C ALA A 291 -11.41 -26.69 -7.48
N TRP A 292 -11.15 -25.73 -8.36
CA TRP A 292 -11.11 -25.93 -9.80
C TRP A 292 -9.83 -26.61 -10.29
N PHE A 293 -8.80 -26.63 -9.45
CA PHE A 293 -7.50 -27.26 -9.69
C PHE A 293 -7.28 -28.53 -8.85
N ASP A 294 -8.36 -29.04 -8.22
CA ASP A 294 -8.34 -30.23 -7.37
C ASP A 294 -7.32 -30.14 -6.22
N LYS A 295 -7.16 -28.93 -5.66
CA LYS A 295 -6.30 -28.68 -4.50
C LYS A 295 -7.10 -28.67 -3.19
N PRO A 296 -6.69 -29.43 -2.16
CA PRO A 296 -7.34 -29.39 -0.86
C PRO A 296 -7.16 -28.03 -0.18
N VAL A 297 -8.20 -27.56 0.50
CA VAL A 297 -8.18 -26.27 1.20
C VAL A 297 -8.72 -26.36 2.62
N HIS A 298 -8.14 -25.54 3.51
CA HIS A 298 -8.60 -25.32 4.87
C HIS A 298 -8.93 -23.84 5.05
N VAL A 299 -10.21 -23.50 5.02
CA VAL A 299 -10.67 -22.12 5.15
C VAL A 299 -10.88 -21.78 6.62
N LEU A 300 -10.23 -20.73 7.14
CA LEU A 300 -10.27 -20.40 8.57
C LEU A 300 -11.48 -19.52 8.95
N ALA A 301 -12.00 -18.72 8.02
CA ALA A 301 -13.17 -17.87 8.17
C ALA A 301 -14.02 -17.83 6.89
N ASP A 302 -15.30 -17.47 7.00
CA ASP A 302 -16.20 -17.48 5.85
C ASP A 302 -15.76 -16.51 4.73
N ALA A 303 -16.02 -16.91 3.49
CA ALA A 303 -15.74 -16.08 2.32
C ALA A 303 -16.65 -14.85 2.30
N SER A 304 -16.06 -13.67 2.07
CA SER A 304 -16.81 -12.41 1.91
C SER A 304 -17.66 -12.36 0.64
N THR A 305 -17.34 -13.19 -0.35
CA THR A 305 -18.06 -13.37 -1.61
C THR A 305 -18.16 -14.87 -1.90
N PRO A 306 -19.09 -15.58 -1.21
CA PRO A 306 -19.25 -17.03 -1.38
C PRO A 306 -19.85 -17.32 -2.74
N LEU A 307 -19.29 -18.29 -3.45
CA LEU A 307 -19.75 -18.68 -4.79
C LEU A 307 -21.00 -19.57 -4.73
N ALA A 308 -21.93 -19.34 -5.66
CA ALA A 308 -23.06 -20.22 -5.90
C ALA A 308 -22.85 -21.01 -7.20
N PRO A 309 -22.95 -22.35 -7.19
CA PRO A 309 -22.89 -23.14 -8.41
C PRO A 309 -24.10 -22.85 -9.30
N ALA A 310 -23.85 -22.62 -10.59
CA ALA A 310 -24.90 -22.24 -11.54
C ALA A 310 -25.97 -23.35 -11.68
N HIS A 311 -25.54 -24.61 -11.57
CA HIS A 311 -26.36 -25.80 -11.78
C HIS A 311 -27.25 -26.19 -10.59
N VAL A 312 -27.12 -25.55 -9.42
CA VAL A 312 -27.94 -25.83 -8.23
C VAL A 312 -28.94 -24.68 -8.00
N PRO A 313 -30.23 -24.88 -8.32
CA PRO A 313 -31.27 -23.89 -8.02
C PRO A 313 -31.37 -23.62 -6.51
N GLY A 314 -31.65 -22.37 -6.14
CA GLY A 314 -31.87 -21.98 -4.74
C GLY A 314 -30.62 -21.91 -3.84
N HIS A 315 -29.43 -22.31 -4.31
CA HIS A 315 -28.21 -22.15 -3.52
C HIS A 315 -27.91 -20.67 -3.27
N ALA A 316 -27.57 -20.28 -2.04
CA ALA A 316 -27.19 -18.91 -1.68
C ALA A 316 -25.79 -18.55 -2.19
N GLY A 317 -25.50 -17.26 -2.37
CA GLY A 317 -24.20 -16.77 -2.83
C GLY A 317 -24.20 -16.22 -4.26
N TYR A 318 -23.02 -15.86 -4.73
CA TYR A 318 -22.81 -15.11 -5.97
C TYR A 318 -22.71 -16.01 -7.19
N LEU A 319 -23.51 -15.72 -8.21
CA LEU A 319 -23.44 -16.32 -9.53
C LEU A 319 -22.38 -15.61 -10.37
N GLN A 320 -21.58 -16.37 -11.10
CA GLN A 320 -20.47 -15.83 -11.90
C GLN A 320 -20.94 -15.60 -13.33
N VAL A 321 -20.74 -14.39 -13.86
CA VAL A 321 -20.97 -14.09 -15.28
C VAL A 321 -19.66 -13.61 -15.91
N HIS A 322 -19.52 -13.77 -17.23
CA HIS A 322 -18.38 -13.19 -17.93
C HIS A 322 -18.39 -11.67 -17.81
N PHE A 323 -17.22 -11.05 -17.68
CA PHE A 323 -17.09 -9.60 -17.72
C PHE A 323 -17.70 -8.98 -18.98
N SER A 324 -17.59 -9.65 -20.13
CA SER A 324 -18.21 -9.19 -21.38
C SER A 324 -19.73 -9.11 -21.34
N GLU A 325 -20.41 -9.90 -20.48
CA GLU A 325 -21.87 -9.86 -20.36
C GLU A 325 -22.32 -8.54 -19.72
N ILE A 326 -21.64 -8.04 -18.68
CA ILE A 326 -22.02 -6.76 -18.05
C ILE A 326 -21.79 -5.55 -18.96
N LEU A 327 -21.00 -5.70 -20.03
CA LEU A 327 -20.82 -4.67 -21.06
C LEU A 327 -21.86 -4.74 -22.17
N ALA A 328 -22.67 -5.81 -22.23
CA ALA A 328 -23.64 -6.03 -23.29
C ALA A 328 -25.00 -5.41 -22.94
N PRO A 329 -25.56 -4.50 -23.77
CA PRO A 329 -26.93 -4.02 -23.59
C PRO A 329 -27.97 -5.15 -23.52
N GLU A 330 -27.78 -6.23 -24.28
CA GLU A 330 -28.68 -7.38 -24.28
C GLU A 330 -28.74 -8.10 -22.92
N PHE A 331 -27.62 -8.19 -22.20
CA PHE A 331 -27.59 -8.80 -20.86
C PHE A 331 -28.50 -8.02 -19.90
N TRP A 332 -28.35 -6.70 -19.88
CA TRP A 332 -29.17 -5.82 -19.04
C TRP A 332 -30.64 -5.80 -19.46
N HIS A 333 -30.92 -5.80 -20.77
CA HIS A 333 -32.28 -5.93 -21.29
C HIS A 333 -32.97 -7.18 -20.74
N ARG A 334 -32.34 -8.36 -20.89
CA ARG A 334 -32.89 -9.63 -20.40
C ARG A 334 -33.04 -9.65 -18.89
N LEU A 335 -32.09 -9.05 -18.17
CA LEU A 335 -32.08 -9.02 -16.72
C LEU A 335 -33.16 -8.10 -16.15
N LEU A 336 -33.23 -6.84 -16.61
CA LEU A 336 -34.04 -5.80 -15.96
C LEU A 336 -35.34 -5.48 -16.71
N ALA A 337 -35.34 -5.54 -18.04
CA ALA A 337 -36.45 -5.08 -18.90
C ALA A 337 -36.79 -6.04 -20.05
N PRO A 338 -36.97 -7.37 -19.83
CA PRO A 338 -37.12 -8.34 -20.92
C PRO A 338 -38.40 -8.16 -21.76
N GLN A 339 -39.37 -7.41 -21.25
CA GLN A 339 -40.63 -7.10 -21.94
C GLN A 339 -40.55 -5.82 -22.78
N ALA A 340 -39.47 -5.04 -22.65
CA ALA A 340 -39.24 -3.85 -23.47
C ALA A 340 -38.71 -4.24 -24.86
N GLN A 341 -38.73 -3.28 -25.78
CA GLN A 341 -38.11 -3.47 -27.11
C GLN A 341 -36.62 -3.84 -26.93
N PRO A 342 -36.10 -4.85 -27.65
CA PRO A 342 -34.69 -5.22 -27.55
C PRO A 342 -33.77 -4.06 -27.99
N PRO A 343 -32.56 -3.97 -27.43
CA PRO A 343 -31.60 -2.93 -27.80
C PRO A 343 -31.22 -3.03 -29.28
N LYS A 344 -30.98 -1.87 -29.91
CA LYS A 344 -30.52 -1.81 -31.31
C LYS A 344 -29.18 -2.51 -31.52
N ILE A 345 -28.31 -2.45 -30.52
CA ILE A 345 -27.01 -3.12 -30.48
C ILE A 345 -27.04 -4.07 -29.30
N ALA A 346 -27.00 -5.38 -29.56
CA ALA A 346 -27.06 -6.39 -28.50
C ALA A 346 -25.77 -6.44 -27.66
N ARG A 347 -24.62 -6.39 -28.34
CA ARG A 347 -23.27 -6.35 -27.76
C ARG A 347 -22.29 -5.78 -28.77
N LEU A 348 -21.16 -5.27 -28.29
CA LEU A 348 -20.00 -5.00 -29.14
C LEU A 348 -19.42 -6.33 -29.66
N PRO A 349 -18.69 -6.31 -30.80
CA PRO A 349 -17.93 -7.47 -31.25
C PRO A 349 -17.01 -8.00 -30.15
N ALA A 350 -16.76 -9.31 -30.12
CA ALA A 350 -15.89 -9.92 -29.13
C ALA A 350 -14.51 -9.25 -29.13
N VAL A 351 -14.06 -8.79 -27.96
CA VAL A 351 -12.78 -8.13 -27.75
C VAL A 351 -11.78 -9.11 -27.12
N ASP A 352 -10.51 -8.73 -27.12
CA ASP A 352 -9.34 -9.46 -26.66
C ASP A 352 -9.48 -10.12 -25.28
N ARG A 353 -8.62 -11.12 -25.05
CA ARG A 353 -8.36 -11.65 -23.70
C ARG A 353 -7.93 -10.51 -22.78
N HIS A 354 -8.33 -10.57 -21.51
CA HIS A 354 -7.96 -9.60 -20.47
C HIS A 354 -8.59 -8.21 -20.58
N GLN A 355 -9.70 -8.03 -21.32
CA GLN A 355 -10.39 -6.75 -21.43
C GLN A 355 -10.78 -6.19 -20.04
N GLY A 356 -11.38 -7.01 -19.18
CA GLY A 356 -11.78 -6.60 -17.84
C GLY A 356 -10.61 -6.21 -16.97
N ARG A 357 -9.52 -6.98 -17.04
CA ARG A 357 -8.27 -6.64 -16.33
C ARG A 357 -7.70 -5.30 -16.75
N GLN A 358 -7.71 -5.01 -18.05
CA GLN A 358 -7.20 -3.75 -18.60
C GLN A 358 -8.08 -2.56 -18.23
N LEU A 359 -9.41 -2.70 -18.32
CA LEU A 359 -10.34 -1.60 -18.04
C LEU A 359 -10.39 -1.25 -16.56
N LEU A 360 -10.25 -2.24 -15.67
CA LEU A 360 -10.29 -2.05 -14.22
C LEU A 360 -8.89 -1.91 -13.57
N ASP A 361 -7.82 -2.11 -14.34
CA ASP A 361 -6.45 -2.25 -13.84
C ASP A 361 -6.32 -3.27 -12.69
N ASP A 362 -7.02 -4.41 -12.82
CA ASP A 362 -7.02 -5.49 -11.83
C ASP A 362 -6.52 -6.80 -12.45
N TRP A 363 -5.20 -6.99 -12.35
CA TRP A 363 -4.53 -8.19 -12.84
C TRP A 363 -4.41 -9.28 -11.77
N GLY A 364 -4.23 -8.90 -10.51
CA GLY A 364 -3.83 -9.79 -9.43
C GLY A 364 -2.64 -10.66 -9.81
N ASP A 365 -2.55 -11.87 -9.25
CA ASP A 365 -1.47 -12.81 -9.57
C ASP A 365 -1.45 -13.31 -11.03
N TYR A 366 -2.46 -12.95 -11.84
CA TYR A 366 -2.53 -13.40 -13.23
C TYR A 366 -1.49 -12.68 -14.09
N GLU A 367 -1.03 -11.48 -13.71
CA GLU A 367 0.10 -10.83 -14.39
C GLU A 367 1.35 -11.73 -14.38
N LYS A 368 1.58 -12.46 -13.29
CA LYS A 368 2.75 -13.34 -13.13
C LYS A 368 2.66 -14.51 -14.11
N VAL A 369 1.46 -14.94 -14.49
CA VAL A 369 1.26 -15.91 -15.58
C VAL A 369 1.77 -15.37 -16.91
N LEU A 370 1.63 -14.07 -17.17
CA LEU A 370 2.02 -13.46 -18.45
C LEU A 370 3.51 -13.10 -18.51
N HIS A 371 4.12 -12.72 -17.38
CA HIS A 371 5.44 -12.09 -17.38
C HIS A 371 6.53 -12.93 -16.70
N TRP A 372 6.21 -13.66 -15.64
CA TRP A 372 7.20 -14.32 -14.80
C TRP A 372 7.87 -15.47 -15.55
N GLU A 373 9.20 -15.37 -15.72
CA GLU A 373 10.03 -16.36 -16.43
C GLU A 373 9.52 -16.75 -17.84
N ARG A 374 8.72 -15.89 -18.46
CA ARG A 374 8.16 -16.13 -19.80
C ARG A 374 9.14 -15.71 -20.88
N HIS A 375 9.21 -16.55 -21.91
CA HIS A 375 10.15 -16.36 -23.01
C HIS A 375 9.92 -15.04 -23.77
N LEU A 376 8.67 -14.70 -24.10
CA LEU A 376 8.39 -13.51 -24.91
C LEU A 376 8.69 -12.20 -24.15
N PRO A 377 8.19 -11.96 -22.92
CA PRO A 377 8.57 -10.79 -22.13
C PRO A 377 10.08 -10.71 -21.87
N TRP A 378 10.73 -11.84 -21.57
CA TRP A 378 12.18 -11.88 -21.40
C TRP A 378 12.90 -11.46 -22.68
N GLN A 379 12.55 -12.03 -23.84
CA GLN A 379 13.13 -11.64 -25.12
C GLN A 379 12.82 -10.19 -25.50
N ALA A 380 11.61 -9.72 -25.21
CA ALA A 380 11.24 -8.33 -25.44
C ALA A 380 12.11 -7.39 -24.61
N PHE A 381 12.34 -7.70 -23.33
CA PHE A 381 13.29 -6.98 -22.49
C PHE A 381 14.69 -7.02 -23.09
N GLU A 382 15.22 -8.19 -23.46
CA GLU A 382 16.56 -8.31 -24.06
C GLU A 382 16.72 -7.45 -25.32
N ARG A 383 15.76 -7.53 -26.25
CA ARG A 383 15.79 -6.82 -27.54
C ARG A 383 15.59 -5.31 -27.39
N SER A 384 14.78 -4.89 -26.43
CA SER A 384 14.48 -3.48 -26.16
C SER A 384 15.58 -2.77 -25.36
N GLY A 385 16.69 -3.45 -25.08
CA GLY A 385 17.85 -2.85 -24.41
C GLY A 385 18.33 -3.61 -23.18
N GLY A 386 17.69 -4.72 -22.80
CA GLY A 386 18.09 -5.56 -21.67
C GLY A 386 19.51 -6.09 -21.80
N THR A 387 19.92 -6.53 -23.01
CA THR A 387 21.31 -6.94 -23.25
C THR A 387 22.28 -5.77 -23.12
N VAL A 388 21.90 -4.59 -23.60
CA VAL A 388 22.71 -3.36 -23.47
C VAL A 388 22.83 -2.96 -22.00
N LEU A 389 21.72 -3.04 -21.26
CA LEU A 389 21.65 -2.75 -19.83
C LEU A 389 22.51 -3.74 -19.04
N ARG A 390 22.42 -5.05 -19.29
CA ARG A 390 23.28 -6.05 -18.63
C ARG A 390 24.74 -5.83 -18.98
N ARG A 391 25.10 -5.59 -20.24
CA ARG A 391 26.49 -5.25 -20.60
C ARG A 391 26.96 -3.98 -19.89
N ARG A 392 26.08 -3.00 -19.70
CA ARG A 392 26.39 -1.78 -18.96
C ARG A 392 26.52 -2.06 -17.47
N ILE A 393 25.67 -2.88 -16.88
CA ILE A 393 25.76 -3.34 -15.48
C ILE A 393 27.04 -4.15 -15.31
N ASP A 394 27.28 -5.19 -16.11
CA ASP A 394 28.53 -5.96 -16.12
C ASP A 394 29.74 -5.05 -16.31
N SER A 395 29.65 -4.04 -17.18
CA SER A 395 30.72 -3.06 -17.37
C SER A 395 30.87 -2.14 -16.17
N LEU A 396 29.80 -1.77 -15.47
CA LEU A 396 29.80 -0.93 -14.28
C LEU A 396 30.21 -1.72 -13.03
N GLU A 397 29.89 -3.01 -12.94
CA GLU A 397 30.34 -3.94 -11.91
C GLU A 397 31.80 -4.28 -12.15
N LYS A 398 32.18 -4.60 -13.40
CA LYS A 398 33.58 -4.74 -13.78
C LYS A 398 34.33 -3.43 -13.59
N GLN A 399 33.73 -2.26 -13.85
CA GLN A 399 34.29 -0.96 -13.50
C GLN A 399 34.19 -0.65 -12.01
N ALA A 400 33.30 -1.20 -11.21
CA ALA A 400 33.35 -1.04 -9.75
C ALA A 400 34.48 -1.90 -9.19
N LEU A 401 34.72 -3.05 -9.81
CA LEU A 401 35.84 -3.95 -9.57
C LEU A 401 37.16 -3.43 -10.19
N SER A 402 37.12 -2.67 -11.29
CA SER A 402 38.27 -2.21 -12.09
C SER A 402 38.53 -0.70 -12.07
N ASN A 403 37.60 0.14 -11.59
CA ASN A 403 37.80 1.56 -11.21
C ASN A 403 38.48 1.68 -9.84
N SER A 404 39.30 0.67 -9.54
CA SER A 404 40.71 0.93 -9.32
C SER A 404 41.44 1.67 -10.47
N ARG A 405 40.86 1.93 -11.68
CA ARG A 405 41.19 2.97 -12.70
C ARG A 405 40.14 3.10 -13.85
N SER A 406 39.91 4.35 -14.32
CA SER A 406 38.70 4.98 -14.94
C SER A 406 38.60 5.13 -16.49
N SER A 407 37.42 5.55 -17.02
CA SER A 407 37.08 5.79 -18.47
C SER A 407 36.14 7.03 -18.73
N PRO A 408 36.09 7.66 -19.95
CA PRO A 408 35.78 9.11 -20.11
C PRO A 408 34.36 9.59 -20.51
N ALA A 409 33.40 8.78 -20.98
CA ALA A 409 32.02 9.26 -21.26
C ALA A 409 31.13 9.25 -19.99
N VAL A 410 31.50 8.39 -19.05
CA VAL A 410 31.16 8.49 -17.64
C VAL A 410 31.67 9.82 -17.09
N ALA A 411 32.78 10.37 -17.58
CA ALA A 411 33.43 11.54 -17.00
C ALA A 411 32.73 12.90 -17.17
N SER A 412 31.53 13.04 -17.77
CA SER A 412 30.77 14.32 -17.66
C SER A 412 29.71 14.26 -16.56
N ARG A 413 28.97 13.14 -16.47
CA ARG A 413 28.02 12.85 -15.40
C ARG A 413 28.74 12.44 -14.11
N ALA A 414 29.75 11.59 -14.22
CA ALA A 414 30.71 11.35 -13.16
C ALA A 414 31.54 12.58 -12.83
N ARG A 415 31.77 13.57 -13.71
CA ARG A 415 32.38 14.84 -13.23
C ARG A 415 31.46 15.61 -12.30
N ALA A 416 30.15 15.61 -12.54
CA ALA A 416 29.17 16.26 -11.67
C ALA A 416 28.90 15.43 -10.39
N ASP A 417 28.80 14.10 -10.52
CA ASP A 417 28.67 13.20 -9.38
C ASP A 417 29.97 13.11 -8.57
N ASP A 418 31.14 13.17 -9.20
CA ASP A 418 32.47 13.27 -8.57
C ASP A 418 32.65 14.65 -7.93
N ASP A 419 32.14 15.74 -8.53
CA ASP A 419 32.14 17.07 -7.90
C ASP A 419 31.25 17.09 -6.66
N MET A 420 30.02 16.57 -6.76
CA MET A 420 29.09 16.46 -5.63
C MET A 420 29.67 15.59 -4.51
N ARG A 421 30.17 14.39 -4.88
CA ARG A 421 30.82 13.48 -3.95
C ARG A 421 32.07 14.11 -3.34
N SER A 422 32.91 14.78 -4.13
CA SER A 422 34.11 15.45 -3.63
C SER A 422 33.76 16.60 -2.67
N ARG A 423 32.70 17.36 -2.94
CA ARG A 423 32.22 18.42 -2.05
C ARG A 423 31.68 17.86 -0.74
N ILE A 424 30.96 16.74 -0.77
CA ILE A 424 30.51 16.05 0.45
C ILE A 424 31.71 15.46 1.19
N GLN A 425 32.63 14.79 0.48
CA GLN A 425 33.84 14.20 1.05
C GLN A 425 34.75 15.26 1.68
N ALA A 426 34.80 16.46 1.11
CA ALA A 426 35.55 17.59 1.66
C ALA A 426 35.00 18.05 3.02
N LEU A 427 33.78 17.66 3.40
CA LEU A 427 33.24 17.92 4.73
C LEU A 427 33.74 16.91 5.77
N LYS A 428 34.29 15.77 5.34
CA LYS A 428 34.78 14.72 6.24
C LYS A 428 35.78 15.30 7.23
N ASP A 429 35.54 15.02 8.52
CA ASP A 429 36.43 15.42 9.62
C ASP A 429 36.69 16.94 9.76
N THR A 430 35.94 17.81 9.07
CA THR A 430 36.10 19.27 9.16
C THR A 430 35.69 19.87 10.51
N LYS A 431 35.00 19.09 11.34
CA LYS A 431 34.39 19.51 12.61
C LYS A 431 34.84 18.65 13.79
N GLN A 432 36.02 18.04 13.68
CA GLN A 432 36.62 17.25 14.75
C GLN A 432 36.68 18.01 16.08
N GLY A 433 36.29 17.32 17.16
CA GLY A 433 36.27 17.88 18.52
C GLY A 433 35.13 18.86 18.81
N GLN A 434 34.29 19.20 17.82
CA GLN A 434 33.18 20.13 18.02
C GLN A 434 31.90 19.39 18.45
N THR A 435 30.90 20.18 18.87
CA THR A 435 29.54 19.72 19.20
C THR A 435 28.56 20.18 18.12
N ALA A 436 27.72 19.27 17.64
CA ALA A 436 26.59 19.57 16.76
C ALA A 436 25.26 19.35 17.48
N TYR A 437 24.26 20.12 17.08
CA TYR A 437 22.88 19.97 17.55
C TYR A 437 22.01 19.50 16.38
N VAL A 438 21.38 18.34 16.50
CA VAL A 438 20.49 17.79 15.47
C VAL A 438 19.05 17.87 15.98
N LEU A 439 18.23 18.68 15.32
CA LEU A 439 16.93 19.08 15.83
C LEU A 439 15.81 18.51 14.95
N GLY A 440 14.88 17.82 15.60
CA GLY A 440 13.61 17.43 15.02
C GLY A 440 12.59 18.57 15.08
N ASN A 441 11.31 18.22 14.92
CA ASN A 441 10.19 19.18 14.90
C ASN A 441 9.18 18.95 16.05
N GLY A 442 9.49 18.02 16.96
CA GLY A 442 8.61 17.59 18.03
C GLY A 442 8.33 18.68 19.07
N PRO A 443 7.20 18.56 19.79
CA PRO A 443 6.78 19.53 20.80
C PRO A 443 7.79 19.75 21.95
N SER A 444 8.71 18.80 22.22
CA SER A 444 9.73 18.99 23.27
C SER A 444 10.73 20.10 23.00
N LEU A 445 10.78 20.65 21.78
CA LEU A 445 11.55 21.86 21.49
C LEU A 445 11.20 23.04 22.41
N LYS A 446 10.00 23.07 23.01
CA LYS A 446 9.59 24.09 23.99
C LYS A 446 10.47 24.16 25.24
N GLU A 447 11.20 23.09 25.53
CA GLU A 447 12.14 23.05 26.64
C GLU A 447 13.36 23.92 26.34
N LEU A 448 13.69 24.10 25.06
CA LEU A 448 14.95 24.68 24.63
C LEU A 448 14.81 26.15 24.20
N ASP A 449 15.84 26.95 24.46
CA ASP A 449 16.04 28.26 23.84
C ASP A 449 16.55 28.08 22.40
N ILE A 450 15.61 27.98 21.46
CA ILE A 450 15.89 27.76 20.04
C ILE A 450 16.69 28.92 19.43
N ALA A 451 16.47 30.16 19.88
CA ALA A 451 17.19 31.32 19.37
C ALA A 451 18.68 31.26 19.76
N LYS A 452 18.97 30.79 20.97
CA LYS A 452 20.35 30.52 21.42
C LYS A 452 20.97 29.33 20.68
N LEU A 453 20.23 28.24 20.48
CA LEU A 453 20.70 27.08 19.72
C LEU A 453 21.08 27.44 18.27
N MET A 454 20.33 28.34 17.62
CA MET A 454 20.60 28.79 16.26
C MET A 454 21.97 29.50 16.10
N GLN A 455 22.64 29.87 17.19
CA GLN A 455 24.00 30.44 17.20
C GLN A 455 25.10 29.36 17.12
N HIS A 456 24.72 28.08 17.19
CA HIS A 456 25.63 26.94 17.11
C HIS A 456 25.46 26.17 15.80
N ASP A 457 26.35 25.19 15.57
CA ASP A 457 26.23 24.25 14.45
C ASP A 457 24.97 23.39 14.60
N THR A 458 23.92 23.77 13.88
CA THR A 458 22.59 23.15 13.96
C THR A 458 22.19 22.47 12.66
N PHE A 459 21.56 21.29 12.80
CA PHE A 459 21.02 20.50 11.70
C PHE A 459 19.50 20.46 11.85
N TRP A 460 18.79 20.98 10.85
CA TRP A 460 17.34 21.07 10.83
C TRP A 460 16.77 20.40 9.59
N CYS A 461 15.57 19.83 9.71
CA CYS A 461 15.01 18.97 8.68
C CYS A 461 13.59 19.35 8.26
N ASN A 462 13.29 19.19 6.97
CA ASN A 462 11.96 19.32 6.38
C ASN A 462 11.28 20.63 6.81
N ARG A 463 10.09 20.56 7.42
CA ARG A 463 9.27 21.74 7.75
C ARG A 463 9.78 22.58 8.93
N ALA A 464 11.03 22.42 9.36
CA ALA A 464 11.63 23.22 10.43
C ALA A 464 11.59 24.75 10.16
N PHE A 465 11.56 25.17 8.89
CA PHE A 465 11.39 26.58 8.51
C PHE A 465 10.09 27.22 9.02
N GLU A 466 9.10 26.42 9.42
CA GLU A 466 7.85 26.90 10.02
C GLU A 466 8.06 27.52 11.42
N LEU A 467 9.25 27.39 12.02
CA LEU A 467 9.64 28.09 13.25
C LEU A 467 9.50 29.62 13.14
N GLU A 468 9.59 30.19 11.95
CA GLU A 468 9.37 31.62 11.73
C GLU A 468 7.97 32.07 12.15
N LYS A 469 6.96 31.17 12.13
CA LYS A 469 5.61 31.44 12.64
C LYS A 469 5.59 31.72 14.15
N GLN A 470 6.60 31.23 14.88
CA GLN A 470 6.78 31.47 16.32
C GLN A 470 7.64 32.71 16.58
N GLY A 471 7.93 33.53 15.56
CA GLY A 471 8.75 34.73 15.69
C GLY A 471 10.26 34.45 15.79
N ILE A 472 10.69 33.21 15.53
CA ILE A 472 12.09 32.80 15.61
C ILE A 472 12.68 32.86 14.20
N ALA A 473 13.69 33.71 13.99
CA ALA A 473 14.40 33.78 12.73
C ALA A 473 15.07 32.43 12.41
N PHE A 474 14.73 31.82 11.27
CA PHE A 474 15.20 30.49 10.92
C PHE A 474 16.45 30.55 10.03
N LYS A 475 17.63 30.44 10.65
CA LYS A 475 18.94 30.50 9.99
C LYS A 475 19.85 29.34 10.41
N PRO A 476 19.51 28.10 10.02
CA PRO A 476 20.24 26.93 10.47
C PRO A 476 21.63 26.85 9.84
N THR A 477 22.59 26.19 10.48
CA THR A 477 23.89 25.93 9.84
C THR A 477 23.72 24.94 8.68
N TYR A 478 22.98 23.87 8.93
CA TYR A 478 22.74 22.80 7.97
C TYR A 478 21.24 22.53 7.87
N TYR A 479 20.72 22.47 6.66
CA TYR A 479 19.31 22.19 6.41
C TYR A 479 19.13 20.98 5.51
N PHE A 480 18.23 20.07 5.90
CA PHE A 480 17.97 18.82 5.19
C PHE A 480 16.55 18.79 4.66
N LEU A 481 16.38 18.33 3.42
CA LEU A 481 15.06 18.07 2.84
C LEU A 481 15.07 16.78 2.03
N TRP A 482 14.17 15.86 2.36
CA TRP A 482 14.06 14.59 1.64
C TRP A 482 12.82 14.51 0.74
N ASP A 483 11.66 14.90 1.27
CA ASP A 483 10.38 14.68 0.59
C ASP A 483 10.12 15.72 -0.50
N GLN A 484 9.95 15.26 -1.75
CA GLN A 484 9.63 16.12 -2.89
C GLN A 484 8.27 16.82 -2.72
N ILE A 485 7.34 16.22 -1.97
CA ILE A 485 5.98 16.76 -1.74
C ILE A 485 6.01 18.14 -1.07
N TYR A 486 6.93 18.38 -0.13
CA TYR A 486 7.06 19.71 0.50
C TYR A 486 7.68 20.73 -0.45
N LEU A 487 8.60 20.28 -1.32
CA LEU A 487 9.20 21.14 -2.32
C LEU A 487 8.18 21.60 -3.37
N HIS A 488 7.14 20.81 -3.69
CA HIS A 488 6.07 21.24 -4.61
C HIS A 488 5.17 22.36 -4.05
N LYS A 489 5.02 22.45 -2.73
CA LYS A 489 4.10 23.42 -2.08
C LYS A 489 4.80 24.68 -1.58
N ASP A 490 6.04 24.55 -1.09
CA ASP A 490 6.78 25.65 -0.44
C ASP A 490 8.18 25.85 -1.06
N ALA A 491 8.34 25.54 -2.36
CA ALA A 491 9.62 25.58 -3.09
C ALA A 491 10.42 26.87 -2.83
N ASP A 492 9.79 28.03 -3.05
CA ASP A 492 10.45 29.33 -2.95
C ASP A 492 10.96 29.60 -1.53
N LYS A 493 10.19 29.21 -0.52
CA LYS A 493 10.61 29.32 0.88
C LYS A 493 11.81 28.43 1.15
N VAL A 494 11.74 27.16 0.77
CA VAL A 494 12.82 26.19 0.98
C VAL A 494 14.12 26.63 0.31
N ILE A 495 14.03 27.05 -0.95
CA ILE A 495 15.18 27.54 -1.72
C ILE A 495 15.71 28.84 -1.10
N GLY A 496 14.84 29.68 -0.55
CA GLY A 496 15.18 30.93 0.15
C GLY A 496 15.75 30.79 1.56
N ILE A 497 15.76 29.60 2.18
CA ILE A 497 16.31 29.41 3.53
C ILE A 497 17.78 29.86 3.57
N ASP A 498 18.13 30.70 4.54
CA ASP A 498 19.51 31.15 4.79
C ASP A 498 20.25 30.10 5.61
N ALA A 499 20.78 29.08 4.93
CA ALA A 499 21.57 28.01 5.51
C ALA A 499 22.96 27.94 4.88
N LYS A 500 23.98 27.56 5.66
CA LYS A 500 25.36 27.44 5.15
C LYS A 500 25.47 26.34 4.10
N ILE A 501 24.86 25.18 4.34
CA ILE A 501 24.74 24.09 3.36
C ILE A 501 23.34 23.47 3.46
N LYS A 502 22.74 23.21 2.30
CA LYS A 502 21.47 22.48 2.17
C LYS A 502 21.76 21.07 1.62
N PHE A 503 21.26 20.05 2.29
CA PHE A 503 21.40 18.66 1.87
C PHE A 503 20.04 18.11 1.43
N PHE A 504 19.91 17.79 0.15
CA PHE A 504 18.67 17.30 -0.44
C PHE A 504 18.76 15.82 -0.79
N GLY A 505 17.66 15.10 -0.57
CA GLY A 505 17.49 13.76 -1.12
C GLY A 505 17.40 13.79 -2.66
N PRO A 506 17.55 12.64 -3.34
CA PRO A 506 17.65 12.62 -4.80
C PRO A 506 16.46 13.26 -5.51
N GLU A 507 15.23 13.00 -5.05
CA GLU A 507 14.01 13.54 -5.66
C GLU A 507 13.90 15.06 -5.46
N ALA A 508 14.14 15.54 -4.24
CA ALA A 508 14.13 16.96 -3.91
C ALA A 508 15.21 17.73 -4.69
N TYR A 509 16.43 17.20 -4.76
CA TYR A 509 17.52 17.80 -5.53
C TYR A 509 17.20 17.86 -7.02
N ASN A 510 16.74 16.74 -7.61
CA ASN A 510 16.41 16.68 -9.04
C ASN A 510 15.31 17.68 -9.41
N TYR A 511 14.32 17.85 -8.53
CA TYR A 511 13.30 18.89 -8.73
C TYR A 511 13.90 20.30 -8.63
N ALA A 512 14.69 20.60 -7.58
CA ALA A 512 15.32 21.90 -7.39
C ALA A 512 16.24 22.26 -8.56
N ASN A 513 17.06 21.32 -9.03
CA ASN A 513 17.98 21.55 -10.15
C ASN A 513 17.23 21.78 -11.48
N ARG A 514 16.04 21.19 -11.64
CA ARG A 514 15.20 21.38 -12.83
C ARG A 514 14.46 22.72 -12.81
N VAL A 515 13.93 23.13 -11.67
CA VAL A 515 13.04 24.30 -11.54
C VAL A 515 13.81 25.57 -11.13
N TYR A 516 14.85 25.43 -10.31
CA TYR A 516 15.70 26.49 -9.79
C TYR A 516 17.19 26.24 -10.11
N PRO A 517 17.57 26.07 -11.39
CA PRO A 517 18.94 25.73 -11.78
C PRO A 517 19.96 26.78 -11.33
N ASP A 518 19.59 28.07 -11.30
CA ASP A 518 20.51 29.13 -10.88
C ASP A 518 20.76 29.10 -9.37
N ALA A 519 19.74 28.76 -8.57
CA ALA A 519 19.93 28.56 -7.13
C ALA A 519 20.87 27.36 -6.86
N CYS A 520 20.71 26.25 -7.59
CA CYS A 520 21.57 25.07 -7.47
C CYS A 520 23.03 25.32 -7.92
N LYS A 521 23.27 26.33 -8.77
CA LYS A 521 24.61 26.74 -9.18
C LYS A 521 25.27 27.75 -8.24
N THR A 522 24.47 28.57 -7.56
CA THR A 522 24.97 29.72 -6.76
C THR A 522 24.95 29.48 -5.27
N GLN A 523 24.18 28.51 -4.78
CA GLN A 523 24.10 28.13 -3.38
C GLN A 523 24.75 26.76 -3.14
N ASP A 524 25.15 26.50 -1.89
CA ASP A 524 25.64 25.19 -1.46
C ASP A 524 24.48 24.21 -1.22
N ILE A 525 23.86 23.76 -2.31
CA ILE A 525 22.86 22.69 -2.31
C ILE A 525 23.52 21.38 -2.77
N LEU A 526 23.63 20.42 -1.87
CA LEU A 526 24.27 19.13 -2.08
C LEU A 526 23.24 17.99 -2.09
N MET A 527 23.41 17.04 -3.00
CA MET A 527 22.56 15.85 -3.08
C MET A 527 23.16 14.68 -2.30
N LEU A 528 22.41 14.11 -1.36
CA LEU A 528 22.80 12.88 -0.69
C LEU A 528 22.17 11.67 -1.38
N THR A 529 22.96 10.62 -1.58
CA THR A 529 22.49 9.36 -2.17
C THR A 529 21.99 8.43 -1.08
N SER A 530 20.80 7.87 -1.24
CA SER A 530 20.20 6.98 -0.23
C SER A 530 20.25 5.51 -0.57
N ALA A 531 20.48 4.67 0.45
CA ALA A 531 20.36 3.21 0.38
C ALA A 531 18.92 2.73 0.42
N SER A 532 17.97 3.58 0.86
CA SER A 532 16.59 3.20 1.20
C SER A 532 15.73 2.73 0.03
N GLN A 533 16.19 2.90 -1.21
CA GLN A 533 15.55 2.33 -2.40
C GLN A 533 15.83 0.84 -2.60
N THR A 534 16.67 0.24 -1.74
CA THR A 534 17.04 -1.19 -1.80
C THR A 534 16.58 -1.89 -0.52
N HIS A 535 15.94 -3.05 -0.67
CA HIS A 535 15.44 -3.86 0.44
C HIS A 535 16.57 -4.28 1.41
N GLY A 536 16.31 -4.21 2.72
CA GLY A 536 17.28 -4.58 3.77
C GLY A 536 18.35 -3.52 4.07
N ASN A 537 18.22 -2.32 3.50
CA ASN A 537 19.16 -1.21 3.68
C ASN A 537 18.56 -0.04 4.48
N PHE A 538 17.61 -0.28 5.39
CA PHE A 538 17.36 0.70 6.45
C PHE A 538 18.38 0.53 7.57
N MET A 539 18.64 1.60 8.33
CA MET A 539 19.60 1.57 9.43
C MET A 539 19.24 0.51 10.49
N TYR A 540 17.95 0.26 10.71
CA TYR A 540 17.47 -0.75 11.66
C TYR A 540 17.56 -2.19 11.14
N ASP A 541 17.77 -2.42 9.84
CA ASP A 541 17.81 -3.77 9.26
C ASP A 541 19.11 -4.51 9.60
N SER A 542 20.20 -3.76 9.82
CA SER A 542 21.52 -4.33 10.13
C SER A 542 22.39 -3.34 10.87
N GLU A 543 23.19 -3.84 11.83
CA GLU A 543 24.24 -3.07 12.49
C GLU A 543 25.32 -2.57 11.52
N ALA A 544 25.37 -3.07 10.28
CA ALA A 544 26.28 -2.56 9.25
C ALA A 544 25.70 -1.36 8.47
N ASN A 545 24.41 -1.07 8.63
CA ASN A 545 23.69 -0.05 7.85
C ASN A 545 23.80 1.34 8.48
N PHE A 546 25.04 1.76 8.73
CA PHE A 546 25.36 3.13 9.13
C PHE A 546 26.52 3.62 8.27
N SER A 547 26.37 4.81 7.71
CA SER A 547 27.39 5.38 6.84
C SER A 547 28.40 6.22 7.61
N GLU A 548 29.63 5.72 7.68
CA GLU A 548 30.79 6.52 8.09
C GLU A 548 31.26 7.47 6.96
N ASP A 549 30.87 7.17 5.71
CA ASP A 549 31.17 7.96 4.52
C ASP A 549 29.90 8.27 3.70
N VAL A 550 29.23 9.34 4.10
CA VAL A 550 27.97 9.79 3.50
C VAL A 550 28.12 10.31 2.07
N SER A 551 29.35 10.51 1.57
CA SER A 551 29.61 10.84 0.17
C SER A 551 29.31 9.66 -0.78
N LEU A 552 29.29 8.45 -0.21
CA LEU A 552 28.95 7.22 -0.92
C LEU A 552 27.45 6.94 -0.86
N LEU A 553 26.90 6.90 0.35
CA LEU A 553 25.53 6.45 0.63
C LEU A 553 25.10 6.85 2.03
N VAL A 554 23.81 7.13 2.25
CA VAL A 554 23.21 7.25 3.59
C VAL A 554 22.11 6.21 3.80
N TYR A 555 21.91 5.78 5.04
CA TYR A 555 20.86 4.83 5.41
C TYR A 555 19.74 5.56 6.18
N ASP A 556 18.54 5.71 5.59
CA ASP A 556 17.53 6.68 6.05
C ASP A 556 16.82 6.32 7.37
N GLY A 557 16.98 5.13 7.93
CA GLY A 557 16.60 4.78 9.32
C GLY A 557 15.17 5.13 9.81
N GLY A 558 14.24 5.47 8.91
CA GLY A 558 12.89 5.94 9.24
C GLY A 558 12.72 7.46 9.34
N SER A 559 13.79 8.26 9.22
CA SER A 559 13.72 9.72 9.21
C SER A 559 15.00 10.35 8.66
N VAL A 560 14.85 11.42 7.88
CA VAL A 560 15.97 12.26 7.38
C VAL A 560 16.88 12.78 8.51
N LEU A 561 16.38 12.85 9.74
CA LEU A 561 17.16 13.19 10.93
C LEU A 561 18.33 12.21 11.15
N LEU A 562 18.13 10.93 10.88
CA LEU A 562 19.21 9.92 10.97
C LEU A 562 20.23 10.06 9.84
N SER A 563 19.83 10.58 8.68
CA SER A 563 20.74 10.99 7.60
C SER A 563 21.57 12.21 8.01
N ALA A 564 20.97 13.17 8.74
CA ALA A 564 21.69 14.29 9.36
C ALA A 564 22.68 13.84 10.45
N ILE A 565 22.33 12.84 11.26
CA ILE A 565 23.25 12.24 12.26
C ILE A 565 24.45 11.57 11.59
N GLN A 566 24.24 10.81 10.50
CA GLN A 566 25.34 10.24 9.72
C GLN A 566 26.24 11.32 9.10
N MET A 567 25.65 12.43 8.62
CA MET A 567 26.44 13.58 8.15
C MET A 567 27.27 14.20 9.28
N ALA A 568 26.69 14.42 10.47
CA ALA A 568 27.44 14.93 11.61
C ALA A 568 28.58 13.98 12.02
N PHE A 569 28.34 12.67 11.96
CA PHE A 569 29.40 11.68 12.16
C PHE A 569 30.50 11.80 11.11
N HIS A 570 30.14 11.87 9.82
CA HIS A 570 31.09 12.02 8.72
C HIS A 570 31.95 13.28 8.87
N MET A 571 31.34 14.39 9.28
CA MET A 571 32.03 15.66 9.53
C MET A 571 32.98 15.64 10.74
N GLY A 572 32.94 14.57 11.56
CA GLY A 572 33.86 14.38 12.66
C GLY A 572 33.40 14.95 14.00
N TYR A 573 32.16 15.39 14.15
CA TYR A 573 31.67 15.92 15.42
C TYR A 573 31.87 14.90 16.55
N SER A 574 32.48 15.36 17.64
CA SER A 574 32.77 14.52 18.82
C SER A 574 31.53 14.31 19.69
N ARG A 575 30.61 15.28 19.67
CA ARG A 575 29.35 15.27 20.42
C ARG A 575 28.21 15.68 19.50
N VAL A 576 27.19 14.85 19.41
CA VAL A 576 25.96 15.15 18.67
C VAL A 576 24.79 15.08 19.66
N LEU A 577 24.11 16.22 19.80
CA LEU A 577 23.05 16.43 20.77
C LEU A 577 21.71 16.56 20.05
N VAL A 578 20.79 15.65 20.34
CA VAL A 578 19.50 15.51 19.64
C VAL A 578 18.38 16.15 20.47
N GLY A 579 17.60 17.04 19.86
CA GLY A 579 16.45 17.70 20.51
C GLY A 579 15.21 17.71 19.62
N GLY A 580 14.02 17.78 20.21
CA GLY A 580 12.78 17.84 19.42
C GLY A 580 12.41 16.54 18.71
N VAL A 581 12.76 15.40 19.29
CA VAL A 581 12.46 14.06 18.75
C VAL A 581 11.73 13.25 19.80
N ASP A 582 10.40 13.32 19.76
CA ASP A 582 9.56 12.79 20.84
C ASP A 582 9.13 11.35 20.63
N LEU A 583 9.03 10.90 19.38
CA LEU A 583 8.50 9.58 19.00
C LEU A 583 7.11 9.30 19.63
N ASP A 584 6.38 10.38 19.91
CA ASP A 584 4.98 10.47 20.33
C ASP A 584 4.33 11.50 19.42
N TYR A 585 3.47 11.01 18.55
CA TYR A 585 2.84 11.77 17.48
C TYR A 585 1.35 12.01 17.75
N SER A 586 0.90 11.77 18.99
CA SER A 586 -0.43 12.20 19.44
C SER A 586 -0.55 13.72 19.59
N LYS A 587 0.59 14.43 19.53
CA LYS A 587 0.71 15.87 19.73
C LYS A 587 1.21 16.54 18.45
N PRO A 588 0.76 17.76 18.12
CA PRO A 588 1.25 18.48 16.95
C PRO A 588 2.74 18.80 17.06
N TYR A 589 3.36 19.12 15.91
CA TYR A 589 4.70 19.70 15.89
C TYR A 589 4.77 21.00 16.69
N PHE A 590 5.97 21.41 17.08
CA PHE A 590 6.20 22.62 17.89
C PHE A 590 5.49 23.89 17.35
N TYR A 591 5.41 24.04 16.03
CA TYR A 591 4.74 25.16 15.35
C TYR A 591 3.27 24.89 14.98
N GLY A 592 2.62 23.90 15.60
CA GLY A 592 1.18 23.65 15.53
C GLY A 592 0.67 22.90 14.30
N SER A 593 1.55 22.44 13.41
CA SER A 593 1.14 21.60 12.28
C SER A 593 0.89 20.15 12.69
N MET A 594 -0.20 19.56 12.19
CA MET A 594 -0.51 18.13 12.38
C MET A 594 0.35 17.23 11.50
N HIS A 595 0.51 15.97 11.91
CA HIS A 595 1.16 14.95 11.11
C HIS A 595 0.35 14.64 9.84
N VAL A 596 1.05 14.42 8.73
CA VAL A 596 0.44 14.19 7.41
C VAL A 596 0.05 12.72 7.20
N HIS A 597 0.46 11.84 8.12
CA HIS A 597 0.26 10.39 8.03
C HIS A 597 -0.85 9.92 8.99
N SER A 598 -1.54 8.83 8.63
CA SER A 598 -2.52 8.16 9.49
C SER A 598 -1.87 7.62 10.78
N HIS A 599 -2.64 7.48 11.87
CA HIS A 599 -2.14 6.99 13.17
C HIS A 599 -1.34 5.67 13.07
N THR A 600 -1.77 4.73 12.23
CA THR A 600 -1.07 3.46 11.98
C THR A 600 0.29 3.61 11.30
N ASN A 601 0.40 4.53 10.32
CA ASN A 601 1.68 4.82 9.66
C ASN A 601 2.66 5.52 10.59
N VAL A 602 2.14 6.30 11.52
CA VAL A 602 2.91 7.11 12.46
C VAL A 602 3.61 6.24 13.52
N GLU A 603 2.92 5.24 14.08
CA GLU A 603 3.54 4.32 15.05
C GLU A 603 4.63 3.45 14.39
N LEU A 604 4.41 3.01 13.15
CA LEU A 604 5.42 2.28 12.39
C LEU A 604 6.69 3.14 12.18
N ILE A 605 6.53 4.40 11.78
CA ILE A 605 7.65 5.33 11.63
C ILE A 605 8.36 5.54 12.97
N ALA A 606 7.61 5.69 14.07
CA ALA A 606 8.19 5.79 15.41
C ALA A 606 9.03 4.56 15.77
N ASP A 607 8.52 3.35 15.51
CA ASP A 607 9.22 2.09 15.78
C ASP A 607 10.50 1.94 14.95
N THR A 608 10.48 2.30 13.66
CA THR A 608 11.69 2.27 12.82
C THR A 608 12.81 3.18 13.35
N MET A 609 12.45 4.37 13.85
CA MET A 609 13.41 5.27 14.49
C MET A 609 13.90 4.72 15.83
N ARG A 610 13.01 4.16 16.67
CA ARG A 610 13.40 3.53 17.95
C ARG A 610 14.44 2.43 17.75
N LYS A 611 14.38 1.70 16.63
CA LYS A 611 15.36 0.66 16.27
C LYS A 611 16.66 1.23 15.68
N SER A 612 16.58 2.35 14.95
CA SER A 612 17.75 2.93 14.26
C SER A 612 18.65 3.79 15.15
N PHE A 613 18.09 4.55 16.11
CA PHE A 613 18.89 5.37 17.03
C PHE A 613 19.96 4.57 17.81
N PRO A 614 19.66 3.36 18.33
CA PRO A 614 20.66 2.50 18.96
C PRO A 614 21.81 2.11 18.03
N VAL A 615 21.53 1.86 16.74
CA VAL A 615 22.57 1.55 15.73
C VAL A 615 23.50 2.74 15.57
N ALA A 616 22.94 3.93 15.32
CA ALA A 616 23.72 5.16 15.23
C ALA A 616 24.57 5.41 16.48
N ARG A 617 23.97 5.28 17.67
CA ARG A 617 24.67 5.48 18.95
C ARG A 617 25.90 4.59 19.08
N ARG A 618 25.80 3.30 18.72
CA ARG A 618 26.93 2.35 18.81
C ARG A 618 28.09 2.75 17.91
N TYR A 619 27.84 3.34 16.74
CA TYR A 619 28.91 3.86 15.87
C TYR A 619 29.64 5.05 16.50
N PHE A 620 28.90 5.98 17.11
CA PHE A 620 29.49 7.07 17.87
C PHE A 620 30.36 6.53 19.02
N GLU A 621 29.82 5.62 19.83
CA GLU A 621 30.52 5.03 20.98
C GLU A 621 31.79 4.27 20.57
N LYS A 622 31.75 3.49 19.48
CA LYS A 622 32.91 2.76 18.94
C LYS A 622 34.07 3.68 18.57
N GLN A 623 33.80 4.93 18.17
CA GLN A 623 34.80 5.93 17.82
C GLN A 623 35.11 6.90 18.98
N GLY A 624 34.65 6.61 20.21
CA GLY A 624 34.83 7.48 21.36
C GLY A 624 34.08 8.81 21.27
N ARG A 625 33.00 8.85 20.47
CA ARG A 625 32.13 10.01 20.25
C ARG A 625 30.80 9.81 21.00
N THR A 626 30.04 10.88 21.15
CA THR A 626 28.80 10.89 21.93
C THR A 626 27.59 11.23 21.08
N LEU A 627 26.52 10.44 21.18
CA LEU A 627 25.19 10.74 20.63
C LEU A 627 24.16 10.69 21.78
N CYS A 628 23.67 11.85 22.21
CA CYS A 628 22.77 11.99 23.37
C CYS A 628 21.55 12.83 23.00
N LYS A 629 20.48 12.74 23.81
CA LYS A 629 19.32 13.65 23.73
C LYS A 629 19.41 14.77 24.77
N ILE A 630 18.88 15.94 24.44
CA ILE A 630 18.88 17.14 25.31
C ILE A 630 17.46 17.60 25.71
N THR A 631 16.44 17.00 25.13
CA THR A 631 15.03 17.15 25.54
C THR A 631 14.54 15.94 26.32
N ARG A 632 13.55 16.13 27.18
CA ARG A 632 12.90 15.07 27.96
C ARG A 632 11.93 14.27 27.08
N SER A 633 12.50 13.50 26.16
CA SER A 633 11.77 12.64 25.22
C SER A 633 11.89 11.17 25.66
N PRO A 634 10.92 10.62 26.44
CA PRO A 634 11.05 9.31 27.08
C PRO A 634 11.10 8.14 26.08
N HIS A 635 10.52 8.32 24.90
CA HIS A 635 10.46 7.29 23.87
C HIS A 635 11.68 7.24 22.95
N LEU A 636 12.57 8.24 23.02
CA LEU A 636 13.82 8.28 22.26
C LEU A 636 14.92 7.49 22.99
N PRO A 637 15.44 6.39 22.43
CA PRO A 637 16.41 5.51 23.10
C PRO A 637 17.85 6.04 22.99
N LEU A 638 18.06 7.26 23.47
CA LEU A 638 19.37 7.89 23.67
C LEU A 638 19.50 8.34 25.13
N ASP A 639 20.73 8.40 25.62
CA ASP A 639 21.02 8.91 26.97
C ASP A 639 20.70 10.40 27.04
N TYR A 640 20.04 10.81 28.11
CA TYR A 640 19.72 12.22 28.35
C TYR A 640 20.95 12.93 28.93
N LEU A 641 21.34 14.03 28.30
CA LEU A 641 22.38 14.92 28.78
C LEU A 641 21.75 16.25 29.15
N ASP A 642 21.89 16.64 30.41
CA ASP A 642 21.37 17.91 30.89
C ASP A 642 22.23 19.06 30.35
N THR A 643 21.60 20.03 29.70
CA THR A 643 22.28 21.20 29.12
C THR A 643 21.63 22.49 29.60
N PRO A 644 21.91 22.91 30.85
CA PRO A 644 21.22 24.03 31.49
C PRO A 644 21.33 25.35 30.72
N ASP A 645 22.42 25.53 29.97
CA ASP A 645 22.64 26.71 29.14
C ASP A 645 21.61 26.86 28.00
N PHE A 646 20.87 25.82 27.65
CA PHE A 646 19.92 25.86 26.53
C PHE A 646 18.46 25.67 26.96
N TYR A 647 18.14 25.64 28.25
CA TYR A 647 16.73 25.65 28.67
C TYR A 647 16.15 27.05 28.61
N SER A 648 14.88 27.15 28.24
CA SER A 648 14.13 28.39 28.32
C SER A 648 14.01 28.85 29.77
N ASN A 649 14.21 30.15 30.04
CA ASN A 649 14.19 30.73 31.39
C ASN A 649 12.87 30.49 32.17
N GLU A 650 11.81 30.06 31.48
CA GLU A 650 10.51 29.70 32.08
C GLU A 650 10.54 28.35 32.86
N ASN A 651 11.55 27.51 32.68
CA ASN A 651 11.64 26.18 33.32
C ASN A 651 12.57 26.11 34.54
N THR A 652 13.12 27.25 34.99
CA THR A 652 14.05 27.30 36.13
C THR A 652 13.37 27.40 37.52
N GLU A 653 12.03 27.38 37.57
CA GLU A 653 11.24 27.29 38.80
C GLU A 653 10.33 26.04 38.80
N MET A 654 10.94 24.86 38.93
CA MET A 654 10.34 23.62 39.45
C MET A 654 11.47 22.73 39.96
#